data_AF-A0A8S2UPK0-F1
#
_entry.id   AF-A0A8S2UPK0-F1
#
_cell.length_a   1.000
_cell.length_b   1.000
_cell.length_c   1.000
_cell.angle_alpha   90.00
_cell.angle_beta   90.00
_cell.angle_gamma   90.00
#
_symmetry.space_group_name_H-M   'P 1'
#
loop_
_entity.id
_entity.type
_entity.pdbx_description
1 polymer ?
#
loop_
_entity_poly.entity_id
_entity_poly.type
_entity_poly.pdbx_seq_one_letter_code
_entity_poly.pdbx_strand_id
1 'polypeptide(L)'
;MPHGCKNVRQFQELNESILNHLFLPFYLPSSAEADFCIRSNHRNEYMILECVDEFLNSMDRTMMLPIIQVLIDCTQNWSMLQKMHQLSGFNLQLAIEKLTCGSFLSLYFHAQNASILIEIDENNSNQALISSWQVLLPTDAVTSSVQPHLSRFPTTVYRLFDRSYLSTTVHCELLMDFMKNPIEYSKAHKASREINETKDVPMSHYVCQWWIQRLPDIKVEHNSNTFVQFSKKHRDQVRWNTGPKPFRRSGLWMTIKVVFQTILTKHFGHIGVAIYKLLITHFLTHIISTRYNSVNSVVSVDLLVHCIRKILRRLNKIESLLSSIDSNDVNKWIQLTKYEIQKKIKEIFPTMDWQSSIRINEKQLLIDSNLNDTELYRHSCETLKKYLNSADSKMSNTTLSNFRNYDDTMNVDEDFFMPSFGVLTNQFKYTIGTALTRMEIWAISWSERWIDRPPSSGRETEHFQMLAQFFDHYQSQALKYYCSNNDETDPIGYSQFILTSLTIICAMHHKLCQDRRFERLKSHCIDIPNVIDLFEYLVLLNREDMIRARNLYDYFQKFTHQSNPDILTDIEAENSFGVYFASHSTKMTNILRKIQTQSEQDKKDKIQEVQKAKDKYTRLMNSINGFPCKCYGELYSDQCRRCRIEQQANNIGVSIYECPIPSKRASALAVMFELRMPIEVRCYRDVVWQFANRFQLQPINRMYEWLKVRPHSNKLESYFTGPNNYKVKLVSSTNSITQSHGADPSIALAAIDDFLYENSLQVELSPTHSLTFQDECRLLTPQLNHLDYKHLQFSIESTQFVQNRVIADVSQMEQRLKPNLLIEFGSFRSGHRLQWWNLLTILELDSLPLGEESVAILIIHSILQYGPVTENPDGLVSKWCSESHQQLLDDNFVDELILRLNRHLDECTSLWQNELVLVVITTITMRILTMCNSTREKNVADLALKCRRIGEKWIDLISTSIQTMSSSRFDEIENLRRAMVTVNIACLLTFSTHTRVLSSNQ
;
A
#
# COMPACT_ATOMS: atom_id res chain seq x y z
N MET A 1 -21.86 47.56 20.88
CA MET A 1 -21.22 47.30 19.57
C MET A 1 -20.87 45.81 19.44
N PRO A 2 -21.51 45.05 18.53
CA PRO A 2 -20.96 43.76 18.09
C PRO A 2 -21.05 43.53 16.57
N HIS A 3 -20.91 44.57 15.74
CA HIS A 3 -20.94 44.44 14.26
C HIS A 3 -19.55 44.25 13.61
N GLY A 4 -18.45 44.47 14.32
CA GLY A 4 -17.09 44.38 13.75
C GLY A 4 -16.54 42.96 13.56
N CYS A 5 -16.79 42.03 14.50
CA CYS A 5 -16.15 40.70 14.50
C CYS A 5 -16.73 39.71 13.45
N LYS A 6 -18.00 39.83 13.08
CA LYS A 6 -18.61 38.96 12.04
C LYS A 6 -18.12 39.31 10.64
N ASN A 7 -17.93 40.59 10.35
CA ASN A 7 -17.47 41.05 9.04
C ASN A 7 -16.03 40.62 8.78
N VAL A 8 -15.12 40.75 9.75
CA VAL A 8 -13.70 40.35 9.59
C VAL A 8 -13.55 38.85 9.30
N ARG A 9 -14.29 37.97 10.00
CA ARG A 9 -14.27 36.52 9.72
C ARG A 9 -14.81 36.16 8.33
N GLN A 10 -15.88 36.82 7.88
CA GLN A 10 -16.44 36.59 6.55
C GLN A 10 -15.48 37.03 5.43
N PHE A 11 -14.78 38.15 5.59
CA PHE A 11 -13.76 38.60 4.63
C PHE A 11 -12.54 37.68 4.59
N GLN A 12 -12.12 37.15 5.75
CA GLN A 12 -11.06 36.14 5.81
C GLN A 12 -11.45 34.83 5.12
N GLU A 13 -12.62 34.27 5.43
CA GLU A 13 -13.14 33.05 4.79
C GLU A 13 -13.24 33.18 3.26
N LEU A 14 -13.70 34.34 2.77
CA LEU A 14 -13.77 34.65 1.34
C LEU A 14 -12.39 34.64 0.68
N ASN A 15 -11.42 35.35 1.28
CA ASN A 15 -10.09 35.51 0.71
C ASN A 15 -9.34 34.17 0.63
N GLU A 16 -9.38 33.37 1.70
CA GLU A 16 -8.72 32.07 1.74
C GLU A 16 -9.38 31.08 0.77
N SER A 17 -10.71 31.09 0.65
CA SER A 17 -11.45 30.22 -0.28
C SER A 17 -11.09 30.48 -1.75
N ILE A 18 -11.01 31.74 -2.19
CA ILE A 18 -10.57 32.08 -3.55
C ILE A 18 -9.13 31.58 -3.78
N LEU A 19 -8.22 31.80 -2.83
CA LEU A 19 -6.85 31.33 -2.93
C LEU A 19 -6.76 29.79 -2.96
N ASN A 20 -7.61 29.07 -2.23
CA ASN A 20 -7.69 27.61 -2.26
C ASN A 20 -7.98 27.08 -3.66
N HIS A 21 -8.91 27.71 -4.39
CA HIS A 21 -9.24 27.31 -5.76
C HIS A 21 -8.17 27.69 -6.79
N LEU A 22 -7.52 28.84 -6.64
CA LEU A 22 -6.47 29.32 -7.55
C LEU A 22 -5.14 28.57 -7.35
N PHE A 23 -4.71 28.41 -6.10
CA PHE A 23 -3.41 27.89 -5.71
C PHE A 23 -3.41 26.43 -5.30
N LEU A 24 -4.52 25.87 -4.84
CA LEU A 24 -4.62 24.48 -4.37
C LEU A 24 -3.48 24.13 -3.39
N PRO A 25 -3.42 24.79 -2.21
CA PRO A 25 -2.41 24.56 -1.17
C PRO A 25 -2.54 23.17 -0.54
N PHE A 26 -1.60 22.79 0.33
CA PHE A 26 -1.63 21.48 1.02
C PHE A 26 -2.83 21.33 1.97
N TYR A 27 -3.17 22.40 2.69
CA TYR A 27 -4.32 22.42 3.59
C TYR A 27 -5.52 23.03 2.87
N LEU A 28 -6.44 22.16 2.45
CA LEU A 28 -7.70 22.54 1.82
C LEU A 28 -8.88 22.36 2.79
N PRO A 29 -10.04 22.95 2.49
CA PRO A 29 -11.28 22.67 3.22
C PRO A 29 -11.63 21.18 3.21
N SER A 30 -12.29 20.72 4.27
CA SER A 30 -12.65 19.32 4.50
C SER A 30 -14.00 18.90 3.89
N SER A 31 -14.80 19.86 3.44
CA SER A 31 -16.09 19.68 2.77
C SER A 31 -16.45 20.93 1.95
N ALA A 32 -17.48 20.85 1.11
CA ALA A 32 -17.99 22.02 0.39
C ALA A 32 -18.55 23.11 1.32
N GLU A 33 -19.19 22.73 2.43
CA GLU A 33 -19.76 23.67 3.41
C GLU A 33 -18.70 24.50 4.14
N ALA A 34 -17.51 23.93 4.29
CA ALA A 34 -16.36 24.60 4.91
C ALA A 34 -15.67 25.62 3.98
N ASP A 35 -16.11 25.76 2.72
CA ASP A 35 -15.50 26.63 1.73
C ASP A 35 -16.47 27.71 1.23
N PHE A 36 -16.05 28.98 1.28
CA PHE A 36 -16.92 30.12 0.93
C PHE A 36 -17.41 30.09 -0.53
N CYS A 37 -16.56 29.75 -1.50
CA CYS A 37 -16.88 29.76 -2.92
C CYS A 37 -17.92 28.70 -3.28
N ILE A 38 -17.90 27.53 -2.62
CA ILE A 38 -18.77 26.41 -2.98
C ILE A 38 -19.88 26.07 -1.98
N ARG A 39 -19.83 26.55 -0.73
CA ARG A 39 -20.86 26.27 0.31
C ARG A 39 -22.29 26.64 -0.07
N SER A 40 -22.48 27.62 -0.94
CA SER A 40 -23.79 28.09 -1.41
C SER A 40 -24.20 27.41 -2.72
N ASN A 41 -24.07 26.09 -2.86
CA ASN A 41 -24.26 25.38 -4.14
C ASN A 41 -23.49 26.04 -5.30
N HIS A 42 -22.20 26.35 -5.06
CA HIS A 42 -21.33 27.01 -6.04
C HIS A 42 -21.78 28.41 -6.48
N ARG A 43 -22.79 29.01 -5.83
CA ARG A 43 -23.27 30.35 -6.14
C ARG A 43 -22.24 31.44 -5.92
N ASN A 44 -21.19 31.22 -5.12
CA ASN A 44 -20.13 32.21 -4.89
C ASN A 44 -18.91 31.97 -5.81
N GLU A 45 -18.95 30.94 -6.65
CA GLU A 45 -17.86 30.57 -7.54
C GLU A 45 -17.59 31.69 -8.58
N TYR A 46 -18.63 32.42 -9.01
CA TYR A 46 -18.52 33.53 -9.97
C TYR A 46 -17.59 34.66 -9.52
N MET A 47 -17.34 34.81 -8.21
CA MET A 47 -16.41 35.83 -7.70
C MET A 47 -14.99 35.65 -8.24
N ILE A 48 -14.61 34.42 -8.63
CA ILE A 48 -13.34 34.15 -9.30
C ILE A 48 -13.30 34.83 -10.67
N LEU A 49 -14.42 34.87 -11.40
CA LEU A 49 -14.52 35.54 -12.69
C LEU A 49 -14.51 37.07 -12.52
N GLU A 50 -15.19 37.62 -11.51
CA GLU A 50 -15.11 39.05 -11.18
C GLU A 50 -13.66 39.47 -10.86
N CYS A 51 -12.94 38.66 -10.08
CA CYS A 51 -11.53 38.89 -9.78
C CYS A 51 -10.65 38.95 -11.04
N VAL A 52 -10.95 38.11 -12.04
CA VAL A 52 -10.22 38.08 -13.31
C VAL A 52 -10.57 39.30 -14.15
N ASP A 53 -11.85 39.68 -14.22
CA ASP A 53 -12.31 40.87 -14.92
C ASP A 53 -11.68 42.15 -14.33
N GLU A 54 -11.70 42.31 -13.01
CA GLU A 54 -11.03 43.41 -12.29
C GLU A 54 -9.53 43.46 -12.62
N PHE A 55 -8.86 42.31 -12.61
CA PHE A 55 -7.45 42.21 -12.96
C PHE A 55 -7.20 42.66 -14.40
N LEU A 56 -7.98 42.18 -15.36
CA LEU A 56 -7.79 42.54 -16.77
C LEU A 56 -8.01 44.04 -17.00
N ASN A 57 -9.02 44.62 -16.35
CA ASN A 57 -9.32 46.05 -16.43
C ASN A 57 -8.28 46.94 -15.72
N SER A 58 -7.52 46.38 -14.77
CA SER A 58 -6.44 47.08 -14.06
C SER A 58 -5.11 47.16 -14.84
N MET A 59 -4.98 46.45 -15.96
CA MET A 59 -3.76 46.47 -16.77
C MET A 59 -3.59 47.78 -17.53
N ASP A 60 -2.35 48.27 -17.63
CA ASP A 60 -2.03 49.50 -18.36
C ASP A 60 -2.25 49.30 -19.87
N ARG A 61 -3.23 50.01 -20.43
CA ARG A 61 -3.62 49.95 -21.85
C ARG A 61 -2.50 50.32 -22.80
N THR A 62 -1.55 51.16 -22.39
CA THR A 62 -0.40 51.55 -23.22
C THR A 62 0.62 50.42 -23.39
N MET A 63 0.52 49.39 -22.55
CA MET A 63 1.44 48.26 -22.51
C MET A 63 0.81 46.96 -23.02
N MET A 64 -0.48 46.90 -23.34
CA MET A 64 -1.15 45.64 -23.69
C MET A 64 -0.99 45.22 -25.16
N LEU A 65 -0.87 43.92 -25.40
CA LEU A 65 -1.05 43.35 -26.73
C LEU A 65 -2.50 43.55 -27.20
N PRO A 66 -2.75 43.86 -28.49
CA PRO A 66 -4.11 44.07 -29.02
C PRO A 66 -5.08 42.93 -28.70
N ILE A 67 -4.59 41.68 -28.67
CA ILE A 67 -5.44 40.52 -28.37
C ILE A 67 -5.92 40.45 -26.90
N ILE A 68 -5.25 41.15 -25.98
CA ILE A 68 -5.72 41.24 -24.59
C ILE A 68 -7.06 41.98 -24.54
N GLN A 69 -7.34 42.87 -25.49
CA GLN A 69 -8.65 43.51 -25.60
C GLN A 69 -9.75 42.49 -25.89
N VAL A 70 -9.52 41.51 -26.78
CA VAL A 70 -10.48 40.43 -27.06
C VAL A 70 -10.73 39.56 -25.82
N LEU A 71 -9.69 39.31 -25.01
CA LEU A 71 -9.85 38.64 -23.72
C LEU A 71 -10.67 39.47 -22.73
N ILE A 72 -10.44 40.78 -22.65
CA ILE A 72 -11.22 41.71 -21.82
C ILE A 72 -12.68 41.67 -22.23
N ASP A 73 -12.98 41.85 -23.52
CA ASP A 73 -14.35 41.89 -24.03
C ASP A 73 -15.09 40.56 -23.78
N CYS A 74 -14.42 39.43 -24.03
CA CYS A 74 -14.95 38.10 -23.72
C CYS A 74 -15.22 37.92 -22.22
N THR A 75 -14.30 38.37 -21.35
CA THR A 75 -14.41 38.21 -19.90
C THR A 75 -15.49 39.13 -19.31
N GLN A 76 -15.59 40.37 -19.80
CA GLN A 76 -16.61 41.34 -19.37
C GLN A 76 -18.01 40.85 -19.75
N ASN A 77 -18.21 40.41 -21.00
CA ASN A 77 -19.48 39.85 -21.45
C ASN A 77 -19.86 38.60 -20.64
N TRP A 78 -18.90 37.73 -20.38
CA TRP A 78 -19.11 36.52 -19.57
C TRP A 78 -19.46 36.86 -18.11
N SER A 79 -18.71 37.78 -17.49
CA SER A 79 -18.90 38.24 -16.11
C SER A 79 -20.26 38.91 -15.92
N MET A 80 -20.64 39.81 -16.85
CA MET A 80 -21.94 40.49 -16.83
C MET A 80 -23.12 39.51 -16.90
N LEU A 81 -23.04 38.50 -17.78
CA LEU A 81 -24.11 37.52 -17.93
C LEU A 81 -24.25 36.61 -16.73
N GLN A 82 -23.15 36.12 -16.16
CA GLN A 82 -23.19 35.16 -15.06
C GLN A 82 -23.22 35.80 -13.65
N LYS A 83 -23.37 37.13 -13.57
CA LYS A 83 -23.67 37.83 -12.33
C LYS A 83 -25.14 37.57 -11.95
N MET A 84 -25.36 36.96 -10.78
CA MET A 84 -26.66 36.41 -10.32
C MET A 84 -27.88 37.33 -10.50
N HIS A 85 -27.73 38.65 -10.38
CA HIS A 85 -28.83 39.61 -10.49
C HIS A 85 -29.16 40.04 -11.93
N GLN A 86 -28.33 39.69 -12.91
CA GLN A 86 -28.45 40.10 -14.31
C GLN A 86 -28.68 38.91 -15.26
N LEU A 87 -28.65 37.69 -14.74
CA LEU A 87 -28.84 36.47 -15.52
C LEU A 87 -30.32 36.34 -15.98
N SER A 88 -30.58 36.64 -17.25
CA SER A 88 -31.89 36.49 -17.91
C SER A 88 -31.74 36.01 -19.35
N GLY A 89 -32.75 35.30 -19.87
CA GLY A 89 -32.76 34.84 -21.27
C GLY A 89 -32.63 36.01 -22.25
N PHE A 90 -33.26 37.15 -21.95
CA PHE A 90 -33.17 38.36 -22.75
C PHE A 90 -31.75 38.95 -22.80
N ASN A 91 -31.05 39.02 -21.67
CA ASN A 91 -29.67 39.52 -21.65
C ASN A 91 -28.71 38.59 -22.39
N LEU A 92 -28.92 37.27 -22.30
CA LEU A 92 -28.15 36.27 -23.03
C LEU A 92 -28.38 36.41 -24.54
N GLN A 93 -29.63 36.57 -24.97
CA GLN A 93 -30.00 36.84 -26.35
C GLN A 93 -29.27 38.09 -26.89
N LEU A 94 -29.39 39.23 -26.19
CA LEU A 94 -28.74 40.48 -26.59
C LEU A 94 -27.21 40.36 -26.65
N ALA A 95 -26.60 39.60 -25.74
CA ALA A 95 -25.16 39.42 -25.72
C ALA A 95 -24.67 38.60 -26.92
N ILE A 96 -25.42 37.56 -27.32
CA ILE A 96 -25.11 36.75 -28.51
C ILE A 96 -25.28 37.58 -29.80
N GLU A 97 -26.35 38.37 -29.90
CA GLU A 97 -26.63 39.21 -31.08
C GLU A 97 -25.56 40.29 -31.31
N LYS A 98 -24.97 40.81 -30.22
CA LYS A 98 -23.93 41.85 -30.26
C LYS A 98 -22.54 41.34 -30.62
N LEU A 99 -22.31 40.02 -30.71
CA LEU A 99 -21.00 39.48 -31.06
C LEU A 99 -20.64 39.83 -32.51
N THR A 100 -19.44 40.35 -32.74
CA THR A 100 -18.88 40.66 -34.06
C THR A 100 -17.91 39.55 -34.52
N CYS A 101 -17.47 39.56 -35.78
CA CYS A 101 -16.48 38.60 -36.28
C CYS A 101 -15.23 38.57 -35.39
N GLY A 102 -14.75 37.37 -35.03
CA GLY A 102 -13.61 37.18 -34.13
C GLY A 102 -13.91 37.41 -32.65
N SER A 103 -15.17 37.69 -32.27
CA SER A 103 -15.58 37.79 -30.87
C SER A 103 -15.80 36.42 -30.24
N PHE A 104 -15.59 36.36 -28.91
CA PHE A 104 -15.76 35.16 -28.10
C PHE A 104 -16.75 35.41 -26.95
N LEU A 105 -17.54 34.39 -26.63
CA LEU A 105 -18.42 34.36 -25.47
C LEU A 105 -18.35 32.99 -24.79
N SER A 106 -17.98 32.95 -23.51
CA SER A 106 -17.99 31.72 -22.72
C SER A 106 -19.18 31.65 -21.77
N LEU A 107 -19.69 30.44 -21.54
CA LEU A 107 -20.71 30.15 -20.53
C LEU A 107 -20.32 28.90 -19.74
N TYR A 108 -20.48 28.96 -18.41
CA TYR A 108 -20.21 27.85 -17.49
C TYR A 108 -21.50 27.36 -16.83
N PHE A 109 -21.76 26.06 -16.90
CA PHE A 109 -22.96 25.40 -16.39
C PHE A 109 -22.56 24.48 -15.23
N HIS A 110 -22.48 25.03 -14.01
CA HIS A 110 -22.14 24.24 -12.83
C HIS A 110 -23.10 23.06 -12.63
N ALA A 111 -24.41 23.31 -12.73
CA ALA A 111 -25.45 22.30 -12.54
C ALA A 111 -25.42 21.17 -13.58
N GLN A 112 -24.70 21.36 -14.69
CA GLN A 112 -24.51 20.37 -15.75
C GLN A 112 -23.04 19.96 -15.91
N ASN A 113 -22.14 20.35 -15.00
CA ASN A 113 -20.71 20.05 -15.09
C ASN A 113 -20.08 20.33 -16.48
N ALA A 114 -20.55 21.39 -17.14
CA ALA A 114 -20.25 21.65 -18.54
C ALA A 114 -19.85 23.11 -18.78
N SER A 115 -19.16 23.36 -19.88
CA SER A 115 -18.93 24.70 -20.37
C SER A 115 -18.93 24.73 -21.89
N ILE A 116 -19.32 25.88 -22.44
CA ILE A 116 -19.22 26.18 -23.86
C ILE A 116 -18.45 27.48 -24.09
N LEU A 117 -17.82 27.57 -25.26
CA LEU A 117 -17.21 28.77 -25.82
C LEU A 117 -17.76 28.95 -27.23
N ILE A 118 -18.47 30.06 -27.43
CA ILE A 118 -18.99 30.51 -28.71
C ILE A 118 -17.97 31.47 -29.31
N GLU A 119 -17.60 31.22 -30.55
CA GLU A 119 -16.70 32.04 -31.34
C GLU A 119 -17.41 32.40 -32.65
N ILE A 120 -17.39 33.68 -33.05
CA ILE A 120 -17.92 34.10 -34.36
C ILE A 120 -16.78 34.05 -35.39
N ASP A 121 -17.02 33.38 -36.51
CA ASP A 121 -16.01 33.18 -37.57
C ASP A 121 -15.45 34.55 -38.03
N GLU A 122 -14.12 34.63 -38.12
CA GLU A 122 -13.41 35.86 -38.48
C GLU A 122 -13.79 36.35 -39.89
N ASN A 123 -14.14 35.43 -40.78
CA ASN A 123 -14.46 35.72 -42.18
C ASN A 123 -15.96 35.78 -42.45
N ASN A 124 -16.82 35.32 -41.52
CA ASN A 124 -18.26 35.28 -41.71
C ASN A 124 -19.03 35.51 -40.41
N SER A 125 -19.63 36.69 -40.28
CA SER A 125 -20.41 37.06 -39.09
C SER A 125 -21.62 36.17 -38.84
N ASN A 126 -22.11 35.43 -39.83
CA ASN A 126 -23.25 34.53 -39.68
C ASN A 126 -22.88 33.14 -39.17
N GLN A 127 -21.60 32.75 -39.20
CA GLN A 127 -21.13 31.45 -38.74
C GLN A 127 -20.58 31.52 -37.32
N ALA A 128 -20.87 30.50 -36.52
CA ALA A 128 -20.36 30.37 -35.16
C ALA A 128 -19.71 29.01 -34.94
N LEU A 129 -18.58 28.99 -34.23
CA LEU A 129 -17.97 27.79 -33.68
C LEU A 129 -18.37 27.64 -32.21
N ILE A 130 -18.89 26.47 -31.85
CA ILE A 130 -19.32 26.11 -30.49
C ILE A 130 -18.37 25.04 -29.98
N SER A 131 -17.46 25.44 -29.10
CA SER A 131 -16.56 24.54 -28.38
C SER A 131 -17.20 24.10 -27.08
N SER A 132 -17.22 22.81 -26.76
CA SER A 132 -17.80 22.30 -25.50
C SER A 132 -16.91 21.28 -24.80
N TRP A 133 -17.00 21.23 -23.46
CA TRP A 133 -16.24 20.28 -22.64
C TRP A 133 -16.87 20.04 -21.27
N GLN A 134 -16.56 18.88 -20.70
CA GLN A 134 -16.80 18.56 -19.29
C GLN A 134 -15.76 19.26 -18.40
N VAL A 135 -16.20 19.81 -17.27
CA VAL A 135 -15.36 20.67 -16.43
C VAL A 135 -14.65 19.90 -15.30
N LEU A 136 -15.41 19.09 -14.56
CA LEU A 136 -14.93 18.24 -13.46
C LEU A 136 -15.13 16.76 -13.80
N LEU A 137 -14.24 15.90 -13.30
CA LEU A 137 -14.32 14.46 -13.54
C LEU A 137 -15.12 13.77 -12.43
N PRO A 138 -15.74 12.61 -12.71
CA PRO A 138 -16.35 11.75 -11.70
C PRO A 138 -15.38 11.43 -10.56
N THR A 139 -15.90 11.20 -9.36
CA THR A 139 -15.11 11.01 -8.12
C THR A 139 -14.11 9.87 -8.28
N ASP A 140 -14.56 8.73 -8.80
CA ASP A 140 -13.72 7.55 -9.04
C ASP A 140 -12.57 7.83 -10.01
N ALA A 141 -12.79 8.68 -11.02
CA ALA A 141 -11.73 9.05 -11.96
C ALA A 141 -10.66 9.97 -11.32
N VAL A 142 -11.01 10.69 -10.25
CA VAL A 142 -10.08 11.55 -9.49
C VAL A 142 -9.34 10.76 -8.41
N THR A 143 -10.00 9.77 -7.79
CA THR A 143 -9.44 9.01 -6.64
C THR A 143 -8.72 7.72 -7.04
N SER A 144 -8.99 7.15 -8.23
CA SER A 144 -8.41 5.86 -8.66
C SER A 144 -6.94 5.91 -9.08
N SER A 145 -6.36 7.09 -9.28
CA SER A 145 -4.98 7.25 -9.79
C SER A 145 -4.20 8.29 -9.01
N VAL A 146 -2.95 7.95 -8.65
CA VAL A 146 -1.98 8.87 -8.05
C VAL A 146 -1.54 9.94 -9.07
N GLN A 147 -1.60 9.64 -10.37
CA GLN A 147 -1.27 10.59 -11.43
C GLN A 147 -2.47 11.45 -11.85
N PRO A 148 -2.28 12.77 -12.05
CA PRO A 148 -3.36 13.68 -12.46
C PRO A 148 -3.84 13.40 -13.88
N HIS A 149 -5.14 13.17 -14.03
CA HIS A 149 -5.80 12.87 -15.32
C HIS A 149 -5.61 13.97 -16.36
N LEU A 150 -5.36 13.60 -17.61
CA LEU A 150 -5.11 14.51 -18.73
C LEU A 150 -6.29 14.46 -19.72
N SER A 151 -6.94 15.60 -19.97
CA SER A 151 -8.06 15.70 -20.91
C SER A 151 -7.77 16.70 -22.01
N ARG A 152 -8.40 16.50 -23.18
CA ARG A 152 -8.35 17.43 -24.32
C ARG A 152 -9.44 18.49 -24.20
N PHE A 153 -9.06 19.74 -24.44
CA PHE A 153 -9.93 20.91 -24.40
C PHE A 153 -9.80 21.72 -25.70
N PRO A 154 -10.92 22.14 -26.31
CA PRO A 154 -12.28 21.63 -26.07
C PRO A 154 -12.39 20.15 -26.46
N THR A 155 -13.42 19.46 -25.97
CA THR A 155 -13.64 18.03 -26.29
C THR A 155 -14.17 17.88 -27.71
N THR A 156 -15.13 18.72 -28.09
CA THR A 156 -15.70 18.76 -29.43
C THR A 156 -15.99 20.19 -29.83
N VAL A 157 -15.74 20.52 -31.09
CA VAL A 157 -16.06 21.81 -31.70
C VAL A 157 -17.07 21.59 -32.80
N TYR A 158 -18.11 22.43 -32.82
CA TYR A 158 -19.18 22.37 -33.80
C TYR A 158 -19.25 23.67 -34.59
N ARG A 159 -19.54 23.59 -35.88
CA ARG A 159 -19.82 24.74 -36.75
C ARG A 159 -21.32 24.86 -36.96
N LEU A 160 -21.83 26.05 -36.69
CA LEU A 160 -23.20 26.46 -36.97
C LEU A 160 -23.19 27.50 -38.11
N PHE A 161 -23.94 27.25 -39.17
CA PHE A 161 -23.92 28.09 -40.38
C PHE A 161 -24.84 29.33 -40.29
N ASP A 162 -25.83 29.28 -39.40
CA ASP A 162 -26.72 30.38 -39.09
C ASP A 162 -26.76 30.63 -37.59
N ARG A 163 -26.06 31.68 -37.15
CA ARG A 163 -25.96 32.02 -35.73
C ARG A 163 -27.27 32.52 -35.11
N SER A 164 -28.28 32.90 -35.90
CA SER A 164 -29.54 33.44 -35.38
C SER A 164 -30.29 32.43 -34.50
N TYR A 165 -30.06 31.13 -34.71
CA TYR A 165 -30.60 30.07 -33.85
C TYR A 165 -30.12 30.16 -32.40
N LEU A 166 -28.89 30.65 -32.16
CA LEU A 166 -28.32 30.79 -30.81
C LEU A 166 -29.01 31.90 -29.98
N SER A 167 -29.55 32.93 -30.65
CA SER A 167 -30.22 34.05 -30.00
C SER A 167 -31.75 33.88 -29.92
N THR A 168 -32.29 32.73 -30.30
CA THR A 168 -33.72 32.46 -30.11
C THR A 168 -34.09 32.35 -28.63
N THR A 169 -35.26 32.87 -28.27
CA THR A 169 -35.74 32.87 -26.87
C THR A 169 -35.76 31.47 -26.27
N VAL A 170 -36.16 30.44 -27.04
CA VAL A 170 -36.20 29.04 -26.59
C VAL A 170 -34.82 28.52 -26.20
N HIS A 171 -33.80 28.74 -27.04
CA HIS A 171 -32.44 28.28 -26.72
C HIS A 171 -31.84 29.07 -25.55
N CYS A 172 -32.09 30.38 -25.45
CA CYS A 172 -31.63 31.18 -24.32
C CYS A 172 -32.29 30.77 -23.00
N GLU A 173 -33.61 30.50 -22.98
CA GLU A 173 -34.33 30.02 -21.78
C GLU A 173 -33.87 28.62 -21.36
N LEU A 174 -33.57 27.74 -22.31
CA LEU A 174 -33.05 26.40 -22.03
C LEU A 174 -31.63 26.45 -21.45
N LEU A 175 -30.74 27.29 -22.00
CA LEU A 175 -29.41 27.52 -21.42
C LEU A 175 -29.49 28.08 -19.99
N MET A 176 -30.48 28.93 -19.73
CA MET A 176 -30.76 29.46 -18.40
C MET A 176 -31.19 28.37 -17.41
N ASP A 177 -32.01 27.42 -17.84
CA ASP A 177 -32.43 26.29 -17.02
C ASP A 177 -31.25 25.36 -16.68
N PHE A 178 -30.41 25.06 -17.66
CA PHE A 178 -29.16 24.30 -17.46
C PHE A 178 -28.18 24.97 -16.49
N MET A 179 -28.19 26.29 -16.35
CA MET A 179 -27.34 26.96 -15.35
C MET A 179 -27.86 26.77 -13.91
N LYS A 180 -29.16 26.50 -13.73
CA LYS A 180 -29.84 26.47 -12.42
C LYS A 180 -30.08 25.06 -11.89
N ASN A 181 -30.55 24.16 -12.77
CA ASN A 181 -31.11 22.88 -12.36
C ASN A 181 -30.24 21.71 -12.86
N PRO A 182 -29.81 20.78 -11.99
CA PRO A 182 -29.15 19.55 -12.42
C PRO A 182 -30.19 18.59 -13.00
N ILE A 183 -29.85 17.93 -14.11
CA ILE A 183 -30.76 16.96 -14.75
C ILE A 183 -30.48 15.55 -14.25
N GLU A 184 -29.22 15.13 -14.24
CA GLU A 184 -28.86 13.74 -13.99
C GLU A 184 -27.50 13.60 -13.28
N TYR A 185 -27.40 12.60 -12.40
CA TYR A 185 -26.18 12.18 -11.69
C TYR A 185 -25.86 10.72 -12.03
N SER A 186 -24.60 10.32 -11.84
CA SER A 186 -24.20 8.91 -11.87
C SER A 186 -25.01 8.09 -10.86
N LYS A 187 -25.33 6.85 -11.19
CA LYS A 187 -25.98 5.91 -10.27
C LYS A 187 -24.94 5.02 -9.60
N ALA A 188 -25.13 4.75 -8.31
CA ALA A 188 -24.33 3.80 -7.54
C ALA A 188 -25.19 2.62 -7.08
N HIS A 189 -24.63 1.41 -7.16
CA HIS A 189 -25.25 0.23 -6.58
C HIS A 189 -24.97 0.18 -5.08
N LYS A 190 -26.02 0.28 -4.26
CA LYS A 190 -25.95 0.10 -2.81
C LYS A 190 -27.04 -0.90 -2.39
N ALA A 191 -26.65 -1.94 -1.66
CA ALA A 191 -27.57 -2.96 -1.15
C ALA A 191 -28.53 -3.54 -2.22
N SER A 192 -28.01 -3.84 -3.42
CA SER A 192 -28.77 -4.38 -4.56
C SER A 192 -29.77 -3.42 -5.23
N ARG A 193 -29.69 -2.10 -4.98
CA ARG A 193 -30.49 -1.07 -5.68
C ARG A 193 -29.60 0.01 -6.28
N GLU A 194 -30.09 0.61 -7.38
CA GLU A 194 -29.47 1.80 -7.98
C GLU A 194 -29.99 3.06 -7.27
N ILE A 195 -29.07 3.88 -6.75
CA ILE A 195 -29.39 5.17 -6.13
C ILE A 195 -28.56 6.25 -6.82
N ASN A 196 -29.15 7.43 -7.05
CA ASN A 196 -28.43 8.58 -7.59
C ASN A 196 -27.32 9.01 -6.62
N GLU A 197 -26.07 9.05 -7.09
CA GLU A 197 -24.91 9.48 -6.31
C GLU A 197 -24.79 11.00 -6.38
N THR A 198 -25.67 11.69 -5.64
CA THR A 198 -25.75 13.17 -5.62
C THR A 198 -24.51 13.85 -5.02
N LYS A 199 -23.54 13.08 -4.51
CA LYS A 199 -22.23 13.58 -4.06
C LYS A 199 -21.22 13.67 -5.20
N ASP A 200 -21.49 13.02 -6.32
CA ASP A 200 -20.66 13.11 -7.51
C ASP A 200 -21.09 14.28 -8.41
N VAL A 201 -20.33 14.51 -9.48
CA VAL A 201 -20.61 15.58 -10.44
C VAL A 201 -21.79 15.24 -11.36
N PRO A 202 -22.64 16.22 -11.73
CA PRO A 202 -23.69 16.01 -12.74
C PRO A 202 -23.14 15.54 -14.09
N MET A 203 -24.00 14.90 -14.88
CA MET A 203 -23.69 14.49 -16.25
C MET A 203 -23.66 15.69 -17.21
N SER A 204 -22.60 15.81 -18.00
CA SER A 204 -22.39 16.95 -18.92
C SER A 204 -23.01 16.82 -20.30
N HIS A 205 -23.52 15.64 -20.65
CA HIS A 205 -23.97 15.33 -22.01
C HIS A 205 -25.18 16.18 -22.44
N TYR A 206 -26.01 16.66 -21.51
CA TYR A 206 -27.16 17.52 -21.85
C TYR A 206 -26.73 18.82 -22.51
N VAL A 207 -25.63 19.43 -22.03
CA VAL A 207 -25.07 20.66 -22.62
C VAL A 207 -24.08 20.34 -23.73
N CYS A 208 -23.14 19.43 -23.50
CA CYS A 208 -22.04 19.17 -24.44
C CYS A 208 -22.44 18.35 -25.68
N GLN A 209 -23.61 17.71 -25.68
CA GLN A 209 -24.08 16.86 -26.77
C GLN A 209 -25.53 17.16 -27.14
N TRP A 210 -26.47 16.93 -26.22
CA TRP A 210 -27.90 16.95 -26.54
C TRP A 210 -28.40 18.33 -27.00
N TRP A 211 -28.09 19.40 -26.26
CA TRP A 211 -28.50 20.76 -26.61
C TRP A 211 -27.92 21.22 -27.95
N ILE A 212 -26.63 20.97 -28.15
CA ILE A 212 -25.92 21.35 -29.38
C ILE A 212 -26.57 20.69 -30.60
N GLN A 213 -26.93 19.42 -30.50
CA GLN A 213 -27.60 18.67 -31.58
C GLN A 213 -29.01 19.16 -31.93
N ARG A 214 -29.60 20.07 -31.14
CA ARG A 214 -30.89 20.69 -31.46
C ARG A 214 -30.78 21.91 -32.38
N LEU A 215 -29.58 22.40 -32.63
CA LEU A 215 -29.35 23.52 -33.54
C LEU A 215 -29.42 23.04 -35.01
N PRO A 216 -30.22 23.70 -35.87
CA PRO A 216 -30.33 23.33 -37.28
C PRO A 216 -28.99 23.43 -38.01
N ASP A 217 -28.72 22.50 -38.93
CA ASP A 217 -27.54 22.46 -39.79
C ASP A 217 -26.17 22.49 -39.06
N ILE A 218 -26.14 22.14 -37.77
CA ILE A 218 -24.90 22.06 -37.00
C ILE A 218 -24.06 20.86 -37.44
N LYS A 219 -22.75 21.07 -37.62
CA LYS A 219 -21.81 20.01 -38.01
C LYS A 219 -20.62 19.97 -37.06
N VAL A 220 -20.07 18.78 -36.82
CA VAL A 220 -18.79 18.65 -36.12
C VAL A 220 -17.70 19.25 -37.01
N GLU A 221 -16.88 20.13 -36.44
CA GLU A 221 -15.75 20.71 -37.14
C GLU A 221 -14.55 19.76 -37.06
N HIS A 222 -14.10 19.26 -38.21
CA HIS A 222 -13.00 18.30 -38.32
C HIS A 222 -11.69 18.95 -38.74
N ASN A 223 -11.73 20.18 -39.26
CA ASN A 223 -10.52 20.85 -39.71
C ASN A 223 -9.74 21.40 -38.50
N SER A 224 -8.66 20.70 -38.11
CA SER A 224 -7.80 21.09 -36.99
C SER A 224 -7.13 22.46 -37.15
N ASN A 225 -7.14 23.05 -38.35
CA ASN A 225 -6.63 24.41 -38.58
C ASN A 225 -7.65 25.50 -38.23
N THR A 226 -8.92 25.15 -38.01
CA THR A 226 -9.99 26.11 -37.73
C THR A 226 -10.23 26.34 -36.25
N PHE A 227 -9.74 25.48 -35.37
CA PHE A 227 -9.91 25.60 -33.92
C PHE A 227 -8.66 25.15 -33.16
N VAL A 228 -8.50 25.62 -31.93
CA VAL A 228 -7.39 25.23 -31.06
C VAL A 228 -7.83 24.08 -30.15
N GLN A 229 -7.02 23.02 -30.10
CA GLN A 229 -7.15 21.95 -29.10
C GLN A 229 -5.85 21.73 -28.36
N PHE A 230 -5.91 21.59 -27.04
CA PHE A 230 -4.75 21.28 -26.21
C PHE A 230 -5.12 20.35 -25.05
N SER A 231 -4.11 19.73 -24.44
CA SER A 231 -4.30 18.86 -23.28
C SER A 231 -4.04 19.60 -21.97
N LYS A 232 -4.91 19.40 -20.97
CA LYS A 232 -4.79 20.01 -19.64
C LYS A 232 -5.05 19.00 -18.54
N LYS A 233 -4.25 19.08 -17.48
CA LYS A 233 -4.41 18.22 -16.30
C LYS A 233 -5.61 18.68 -15.47
N HIS A 234 -6.52 17.77 -15.15
CA HIS A 234 -7.50 17.97 -14.08
C HIS A 234 -6.74 17.99 -12.76
N ARG A 235 -6.73 19.15 -12.11
CA ARG A 235 -6.13 19.32 -10.77
C ARG A 235 -7.24 19.51 -9.76
N ASP A 236 -8.14 18.53 -9.71
CA ASP A 236 -9.24 18.45 -8.75
C ASP A 236 -8.78 17.66 -7.51
N GLN A 237 -9.42 17.90 -6.38
CA GLN A 237 -9.24 17.12 -5.16
C GLN A 237 -10.59 16.92 -4.51
N VAL A 238 -11.00 15.67 -4.34
CA VAL A 238 -12.23 15.30 -3.64
C VAL A 238 -11.88 15.12 -2.16
N ARG A 239 -12.16 16.13 -1.33
CA ARG A 239 -11.96 16.04 0.12
C ARG A 239 -13.29 15.95 0.83
N TRP A 240 -13.43 14.92 1.64
CA TRP A 240 -14.67 14.64 2.36
C TRP A 240 -14.36 14.15 3.77
N ASN A 241 -14.94 14.82 4.78
CA ASN A 241 -14.85 14.42 6.18
C ASN A 241 -16.24 14.30 6.83
N THR A 242 -17.00 15.41 6.93
CA THR A 242 -18.28 15.45 7.69
C THR A 242 -19.41 16.28 7.04
N GLY A 243 -19.37 16.55 5.73
CA GLY A 243 -20.39 17.37 5.04
C GLY A 243 -21.21 16.61 3.98
N PRO A 244 -22.34 17.15 3.49
CA PRO A 244 -23.19 16.50 2.48
C PRO A 244 -22.55 16.44 1.08
N LYS A 245 -21.68 17.40 0.74
CA LYS A 245 -20.92 17.43 -0.52
C LYS A 245 -19.41 17.56 -0.26
N PRO A 246 -18.57 16.87 -1.06
CA PRO A 246 -17.12 16.99 -0.92
C PRO A 246 -16.63 18.37 -1.36
N PHE A 247 -15.53 18.85 -0.77
CA PHE A 247 -14.78 19.94 -1.38
C PHE A 247 -14.23 19.45 -2.72
N ARG A 248 -14.42 20.27 -3.75
CA ARG A 248 -13.83 20.09 -5.08
C ARG A 248 -13.27 21.41 -5.57
N ARG A 249 -12.26 21.34 -6.43
CA ARG A 249 -11.70 22.56 -7.00
C ARG A 249 -12.71 23.21 -7.95
N SER A 250 -12.79 24.54 -7.92
CA SER A 250 -13.61 25.34 -8.84
C SER A 250 -13.49 24.89 -10.30
N GLY A 251 -14.63 24.51 -10.86
CA GLY A 251 -14.80 24.24 -12.28
C GLY A 251 -14.72 25.51 -13.12
N LEU A 252 -15.25 26.63 -12.63
CA LEU A 252 -15.15 27.92 -13.30
C LEU A 252 -13.69 28.34 -13.51
N TRP A 253 -12.82 28.11 -12.52
CA TRP A 253 -11.39 28.35 -12.68
C TRP A 253 -10.77 27.47 -13.77
N MET A 254 -11.23 26.21 -13.93
CA MET A 254 -10.81 25.39 -15.06
C MET A 254 -11.25 26.00 -16.38
N THR A 255 -12.51 26.42 -16.47
CA THR A 255 -13.08 27.08 -17.66
C THR A 255 -12.31 28.34 -18.06
N ILE A 256 -12.04 29.26 -17.13
CA ILE A 256 -11.26 30.49 -17.39
C ILE A 256 -9.90 30.15 -18.01
N LYS A 257 -9.22 29.16 -17.43
CA LYS A 257 -7.92 28.69 -17.93
C LYS A 257 -8.01 28.09 -19.34
N VAL A 258 -9.11 27.42 -19.69
CA VAL A 258 -9.33 26.83 -21.02
C VAL A 258 -9.63 27.93 -22.03
N VAL A 259 -10.54 28.85 -21.71
CA VAL A 259 -10.91 29.98 -22.57
C VAL A 259 -9.69 30.85 -22.90
N PHE A 260 -8.93 31.26 -21.88
CA PHE A 260 -7.76 32.14 -22.09
C PHE A 260 -6.68 31.47 -22.92
N GLN A 261 -6.43 30.17 -22.68
CA GLN A 261 -5.46 29.43 -23.47
C GLN A 261 -5.93 29.24 -24.92
N THR A 262 -7.24 29.01 -25.13
CA THR A 262 -7.83 28.85 -26.48
C THR A 262 -7.65 30.13 -27.29
N ILE A 263 -8.11 31.27 -26.76
CA ILE A 263 -8.01 32.58 -27.43
C ILE A 263 -6.55 32.92 -27.72
N LEU A 264 -5.66 32.87 -26.73
CA LEU A 264 -4.25 33.25 -26.92
C LEU A 264 -3.50 32.33 -27.89
N THR A 265 -3.76 31.02 -27.85
CA THR A 265 -3.12 30.06 -28.77
C THR A 265 -3.67 30.21 -30.18
N LYS A 266 -4.93 30.61 -30.35
CA LYS A 266 -5.51 30.83 -31.68
C LYS A 266 -4.79 31.95 -32.42
N HIS A 267 -4.53 33.07 -31.72
CA HIS A 267 -3.92 34.25 -32.33
C HIS A 267 -2.39 34.19 -32.43
N PHE A 268 -1.71 33.48 -31.52
CA PHE A 268 -0.24 33.46 -31.45
C PHE A 268 0.39 32.07 -31.59
N GLY A 269 -0.39 31.04 -31.90
CA GLY A 269 0.08 29.65 -31.97
C GLY A 269 0.82 29.24 -30.68
N HIS A 270 2.00 28.63 -30.84
CA HIS A 270 2.82 28.17 -29.72
C HIS A 270 3.26 29.29 -28.76
N ILE A 271 3.46 30.52 -29.26
CA ILE A 271 3.79 31.71 -28.44
C ILE A 271 2.62 32.05 -27.51
N GLY A 272 1.38 31.83 -27.97
CA GLY A 272 0.16 32.03 -27.18
C GLY A 272 0.12 31.21 -25.89
N VAL A 273 0.74 30.03 -25.89
CA VAL A 273 0.88 29.18 -24.68
C VAL A 273 1.78 29.85 -23.64
N ALA A 274 2.85 30.51 -24.07
CA ALA A 274 3.76 31.22 -23.17
C ALA A 274 3.10 32.48 -22.61
N ILE A 275 2.42 33.26 -23.46
CA ILE A 275 1.64 34.44 -23.06
C ILE A 275 0.56 34.06 -22.05
N TYR A 276 -0.20 33.00 -22.32
CA TYR A 276 -1.21 32.47 -21.40
C TYR A 276 -0.62 32.13 -20.02
N LYS A 277 0.50 31.39 -20.00
CA LYS A 277 1.15 30.99 -18.74
C LYS A 277 1.64 32.20 -17.95
N LEU A 278 2.18 33.22 -18.64
CA LEU A 278 2.63 34.45 -18.01
C LEU A 278 1.45 35.29 -17.50
N LEU A 279 0.38 35.44 -18.30
CA LEU A 279 -0.84 36.16 -17.92
C LEU A 279 -1.51 35.54 -16.69
N ILE A 280 -1.65 34.21 -16.64
CA ILE A 280 -2.17 33.51 -15.45
C ILE A 280 -1.25 33.72 -14.24
N THR A 281 0.05 33.77 -14.45
CA THR A 281 1.00 34.03 -13.35
C THR A 281 0.88 35.48 -12.87
N HIS A 282 0.67 36.44 -13.78
CA HIS A 282 0.41 37.84 -13.44
C HIS A 282 -0.89 38.02 -12.65
N PHE A 283 -1.97 37.38 -13.10
CA PHE A 283 -3.25 37.35 -12.37
C PHE A 283 -3.10 36.81 -10.95
N LEU A 284 -2.40 35.68 -10.79
CA LEU A 284 -2.17 35.07 -9.49
C LEU A 284 -1.38 35.99 -8.55
N THR A 285 -0.36 36.68 -9.07
CA THR A 285 0.40 37.68 -8.30
C THR A 285 -0.46 38.89 -7.94
N HIS A 286 -1.28 39.39 -8.88
CA HIS A 286 -2.20 40.49 -8.65
C HIS A 286 -3.19 40.15 -7.52
N ILE A 287 -3.82 38.98 -7.56
CA ILE A 287 -4.79 38.58 -6.52
C ILE A 287 -4.15 38.49 -5.14
N ILE A 288 -2.94 37.94 -5.02
CA ILE A 288 -2.25 37.94 -3.71
C ILE A 288 -2.00 39.39 -3.26
N SER A 289 -1.48 40.25 -4.12
CA SER A 289 -1.16 41.65 -3.79
C SER A 289 -2.40 42.43 -3.33
N THR A 290 -3.50 42.36 -4.08
CA THR A 290 -4.75 43.06 -3.78
C THR A 290 -5.38 42.54 -2.48
N ARG A 291 -5.32 41.22 -2.24
CA ARG A 291 -5.88 40.61 -1.03
C ARG A 291 -4.96 40.71 0.19
N TYR A 292 -3.66 40.99 0.01
CA TYR A 292 -2.72 41.29 1.08
C TYR A 292 -2.86 42.75 1.55
N ASN A 293 -2.99 43.69 0.61
CA ASN A 293 -3.05 45.13 0.89
C ASN A 293 -4.43 45.64 1.35
N SER A 294 -5.43 44.77 1.51
CA SER A 294 -6.78 45.21 1.88
C SER A 294 -6.88 45.51 3.39
N VAL A 295 -7.51 46.63 3.74
CA VAL A 295 -7.53 47.22 5.10
C VAL A 295 -8.17 46.29 6.17
N ASN A 296 -8.80 45.18 5.77
CA ASN A 296 -9.48 44.21 6.66
C ASN A 296 -9.12 42.73 6.38
N SER A 297 -8.09 42.43 5.60
CA SER A 297 -7.72 41.04 5.27
C SER A 297 -6.72 40.45 6.25
N VAL A 298 -7.13 39.39 6.94
CA VAL A 298 -6.22 38.42 7.56
C VAL A 298 -6.18 37.20 6.64
N VAL A 299 -5.17 37.06 5.80
CA VAL A 299 -4.89 35.79 5.10
C VAL A 299 -3.82 35.06 5.89
N SER A 300 -4.00 33.76 6.16
CA SER A 300 -2.98 32.95 6.81
C SER A 300 -1.60 33.10 6.15
N VAL A 301 -0.58 33.37 6.96
CA VAL A 301 0.83 33.49 6.52
C VAL A 301 1.28 32.21 5.80
N ASP A 302 0.89 31.04 6.32
CA ASP A 302 1.22 29.74 5.72
C ASP A 302 0.62 29.58 4.32
N LEU A 303 -0.60 30.08 4.11
CA LEU A 303 -1.26 30.07 2.81
C LEU A 303 -0.54 31.01 1.83
N LEU A 304 -0.18 32.22 2.28
CA LEU A 304 0.57 33.20 1.47
C LEU A 304 1.92 32.66 1.01
N VAL A 305 2.67 32.01 1.90
CA VAL A 305 3.96 31.37 1.56
C VAL A 305 3.80 30.30 0.49
N HIS A 306 2.77 29.44 0.61
CA HIS A 306 2.48 28.44 -0.43
C HIS A 306 2.13 29.07 -1.78
N CYS A 307 1.33 30.14 -1.77
CA CYS A 307 0.94 30.86 -2.97
C CYS A 307 2.16 31.48 -3.68
N ILE A 308 3.04 32.15 -2.94
CA ILE A 308 4.27 32.78 -3.48
C ILE A 308 5.24 31.72 -4.03
N ARG A 309 5.50 30.62 -3.29
CA ARG A 309 6.34 29.51 -3.78
C ARG A 309 5.83 28.96 -5.12
N LYS A 310 4.51 28.88 -5.30
CA LYS A 310 3.91 28.42 -6.56
C LYS A 310 4.10 29.41 -7.70
N ILE A 311 4.07 30.72 -7.44
CA ILE A 311 4.37 31.76 -8.43
C ILE A 311 5.83 31.70 -8.85
N LEU A 312 6.77 31.65 -7.90
CA LEU A 312 8.21 31.57 -8.19
C LEU A 312 8.54 30.31 -9.02
N ARG A 313 8.01 29.15 -8.63
CA ARG A 313 8.16 27.90 -9.40
C ARG A 313 7.55 27.99 -10.80
N ARG A 314 6.46 28.75 -10.98
CA ARG A 314 5.84 28.97 -12.30
C ARG A 314 6.72 29.87 -13.18
N LEU A 315 7.24 30.97 -12.63
CA LEU A 315 8.15 31.86 -13.36
C LEU A 315 9.38 31.09 -13.87
N ASN A 316 10.03 30.29 -13.02
CA ASN A 316 11.18 29.47 -13.42
C ASN A 316 10.84 28.48 -14.55
N LYS A 317 9.64 27.88 -14.52
CA LYS A 317 9.18 26.97 -15.58
C LYS A 317 8.86 27.70 -16.89
N ILE A 318 8.35 28.92 -16.80
CA ILE A 318 8.00 29.75 -17.95
C ILE A 318 9.28 30.30 -18.61
N GLU A 319 10.36 30.52 -17.86
CA GLU A 319 11.63 31.08 -18.38
C GLU A 319 12.15 30.35 -19.62
N SER A 320 12.17 29.01 -19.58
CA SER A 320 12.58 28.15 -20.71
C SER A 320 11.70 28.27 -21.97
N LEU A 321 10.44 28.69 -21.82
CA LEU A 321 9.51 28.89 -22.94
C LEU A 321 9.61 30.29 -23.53
N LEU A 322 10.13 31.26 -22.76
CA LEU A 322 10.24 32.65 -23.18
C LEU A 322 11.58 32.94 -23.87
N SER A 323 12.62 32.13 -23.61
CA SER A 323 13.94 32.28 -24.25
C SER A 323 13.96 31.95 -25.74
N SER A 324 12.87 31.39 -26.29
CA SER A 324 12.75 30.96 -27.70
C SER A 324 11.85 31.89 -28.53
N ILE A 325 11.51 33.09 -28.05
CA ILE A 325 10.57 34.01 -28.71
C ILE A 325 11.36 35.19 -29.32
N ASP A 326 11.32 35.37 -30.64
CA ASP A 326 12.05 36.41 -31.38
C ASP A 326 11.19 37.64 -31.78
N SER A 327 9.95 37.77 -31.26
CA SER A 327 9.05 38.88 -31.61
C SER A 327 9.29 40.12 -30.73
N ASN A 328 9.57 41.28 -31.35
CA ASN A 328 9.91 42.52 -30.65
C ASN A 328 8.79 43.06 -29.72
N ASP A 329 7.53 43.09 -30.15
CA ASP A 329 6.41 43.61 -29.34
C ASP A 329 6.00 42.66 -28.21
N VAL A 330 6.00 41.35 -28.49
CA VAL A 330 5.71 40.31 -27.50
C VAL A 330 6.81 40.25 -26.43
N ASN A 331 8.08 40.37 -26.83
CA ASN A 331 9.20 40.43 -25.89
C ASN A 331 9.14 41.65 -24.98
N LYS A 332 8.76 42.83 -25.50
CA LYS A 332 8.54 44.01 -24.67
C LYS A 332 7.45 43.78 -23.62
N TRP A 333 6.31 43.22 -24.02
CA TRP A 333 5.22 42.87 -23.08
C TRP A 333 5.67 41.85 -22.02
N ILE A 334 6.42 40.82 -22.43
CA ILE A 334 6.96 39.78 -21.54
C ILE A 334 7.86 40.40 -20.47
N GLN A 335 8.81 41.25 -20.86
CA GLN A 335 9.78 41.85 -19.93
C GLN A 335 9.09 42.79 -18.94
N LEU A 336 8.14 43.61 -19.40
CA LEU A 336 7.35 44.49 -18.54
C LEU A 336 6.48 43.69 -17.56
N THR A 337 5.80 42.65 -18.04
CA THR A 337 4.96 41.79 -17.18
C THR A 337 5.81 41.06 -16.12
N LYS A 338 7.00 40.58 -16.50
CA LYS A 338 7.97 39.99 -15.55
C LYS A 338 8.39 41.00 -14.49
N TYR A 339 8.74 42.21 -14.91
CA TYR A 339 9.11 43.29 -14.00
C TYR A 339 8.00 43.60 -13.00
N GLU A 340 6.75 43.74 -13.46
CA GLU A 340 5.59 43.98 -12.59
C GLU A 340 5.33 42.83 -11.61
N ILE A 341 5.46 41.58 -12.06
CA ILE A 341 5.37 40.41 -11.17
C ILE A 341 6.47 40.46 -10.10
N GLN A 342 7.72 40.70 -10.50
CA GLN A 342 8.85 40.77 -9.58
C GLN A 342 8.72 41.93 -8.58
N LYS A 343 8.24 43.09 -9.05
CA LYS A 343 7.96 44.26 -8.22
C LYS A 343 6.90 43.95 -7.16
N LYS A 344 5.74 43.41 -7.56
CA LYS A 344 4.67 43.04 -6.62
C LYS A 344 5.11 41.95 -5.64
N ILE A 345 5.88 40.96 -6.08
CA ILE A 345 6.48 39.97 -5.17
C ILE A 345 7.37 40.67 -4.15
N LYS A 346 8.25 41.59 -4.59
CA LYS A 346 9.12 42.42 -3.74
C LYS A 346 8.39 43.44 -2.88
N GLU A 347 7.09 43.70 -3.07
CA GLU A 347 6.29 44.53 -2.17
C GLU A 347 5.62 43.67 -1.09
N ILE A 348 5.29 42.42 -1.41
CA ILE A 348 4.76 41.41 -0.47
C ILE A 348 5.88 40.83 0.42
N PHE A 349 7.12 40.72 -0.09
CA PHE A 349 8.27 40.10 0.59
C PHE A 349 8.99 40.88 1.72
N PRO A 350 9.19 42.21 1.65
CA PRO A 350 10.08 42.95 2.56
C PRO A 350 9.48 43.12 3.95
N THR A 351 8.22 42.70 4.15
CA THR A 351 7.49 42.80 5.42
C THR A 351 7.38 41.47 6.18
N MET A 352 7.88 40.37 5.62
CA MET A 352 7.86 39.07 6.31
C MET A 352 9.27 38.69 6.79
N ASP A 353 9.43 38.53 8.10
CA ASP A 353 10.68 38.13 8.77
C ASP A 353 10.89 36.59 8.73
N TRP A 354 10.72 35.99 7.54
CA TRP A 354 10.67 34.53 7.34
C TRP A 354 12.01 33.89 6.95
N GLN A 355 13.08 34.66 6.74
CA GLN A 355 14.41 34.09 6.51
C GLN A 355 14.89 33.22 7.68
N SER A 356 14.33 33.45 8.88
CA SER A 356 14.51 32.62 10.07
C SER A 356 13.80 31.25 9.98
N SER A 357 12.65 31.17 9.29
CA SER A 357 11.80 29.96 9.20
C SER A 357 11.99 29.13 7.93
N ILE A 358 12.56 29.69 6.85
CA ILE A 358 12.97 28.91 5.66
C ILE A 358 14.35 28.26 5.80
N ARG A 359 15.22 28.74 6.71
CA ARG A 359 16.43 27.98 7.11
C ARG A 359 16.11 26.64 7.80
N ILE A 360 14.88 26.42 8.24
CA ILE A 360 14.46 25.20 8.93
C ILE A 360 13.92 24.13 7.96
N ASN A 361 13.50 24.49 6.73
CA ASN A 361 12.89 23.52 5.79
C ASN A 361 13.60 23.35 4.43
N GLU A 362 14.73 24.03 4.19
CA GLU A 362 15.71 23.59 3.19
C GLU A 362 16.82 22.70 3.78
N LYS A 363 16.80 22.46 5.10
CA LYS A 363 17.67 21.49 5.79
C LYS A 363 17.07 20.08 5.91
N GLN A 364 15.87 19.80 5.39
CA GLN A 364 15.27 18.44 5.40
C GLN A 364 15.30 17.72 4.05
N LEU A 365 16.24 18.09 3.17
CA LEU A 365 16.77 17.20 2.12
C LEU A 365 18.31 17.17 2.16
N LEU A 366 18.87 17.43 3.33
CA LEU A 366 20.22 16.99 3.64
C LEU A 366 20.07 15.60 4.23
N ILE A 367 20.66 14.63 3.54
CA ILE A 367 21.33 13.49 4.18
C ILE A 367 21.87 14.00 5.51
N ASP A 368 21.51 13.35 6.61
CA ASP A 368 21.96 13.71 7.94
C ASP A 368 23.48 13.44 8.01
N SER A 369 24.26 14.35 7.41
CA SER A 369 25.69 14.45 7.53
C SER A 369 25.94 15.04 8.92
N ASN A 370 25.78 14.20 9.93
CA ASN A 370 26.42 14.41 11.21
C ASN A 370 27.92 14.40 10.93
N LEU A 371 28.51 15.60 10.91
CA LEU A 371 29.94 15.86 10.93
C LEU A 371 30.52 15.47 12.30
N ASN A 372 30.44 14.18 12.62
CA ASN A 372 31.47 13.42 13.33
C ASN A 372 32.03 12.34 12.39
N ASP A 373 32.08 12.66 11.11
CA ASP A 373 32.56 11.80 10.05
C ASP A 373 34.08 11.72 10.08
N THR A 374 34.58 10.79 10.90
CA THR A 374 35.89 10.18 10.77
C THR A 374 35.73 8.72 10.36
N GLU A 375 34.88 8.38 9.40
CA GLU A 375 34.71 6.96 8.99
C GLU A 375 34.43 6.76 7.50
N LEU A 376 34.78 7.69 6.61
CA LEU A 376 34.68 7.47 5.16
C LEU A 376 35.81 6.58 4.57
N TYR A 377 36.48 5.78 5.42
CA TYR A 377 37.46 4.75 5.06
C TYR A 377 37.44 3.54 6.04
N ARG A 378 36.29 2.92 6.32
CA ARG A 378 36.27 1.62 7.03
C ARG A 378 35.48 0.54 6.29
N HIS A 379 36.19 -0.21 5.46
CA HIS A 379 35.81 -1.59 5.12
C HIS A 379 36.17 -2.53 6.28
N SER A 380 35.30 -3.53 6.47
CA SER A 380 35.48 -4.81 7.18
C SER A 380 35.28 -4.85 8.72
N CYS A 381 34.25 -5.63 9.10
CA CYS A 381 33.82 -6.11 10.42
C CYS A 381 33.07 -5.16 11.37
N GLU A 382 31.78 -4.92 11.08
CA GLU A 382 30.84 -4.35 12.05
C GLU A 382 30.14 -5.39 12.95
N THR A 383 29.92 -6.62 12.47
CA THR A 383 29.19 -7.66 13.23
C THR A 383 29.96 -8.13 14.48
N LEU A 384 31.29 -8.20 14.39
CA LEU A 384 32.17 -8.62 15.49
C LEU A 384 32.34 -7.53 16.56
N LYS A 385 32.33 -6.25 16.17
CA LYS A 385 32.50 -5.11 17.10
C LYS A 385 31.27 -4.88 17.98
N LYS A 386 30.06 -5.13 17.48
CA LYS A 386 28.83 -5.08 18.29
C LYS A 386 28.82 -6.19 19.37
N TYR A 387 29.43 -7.34 19.08
CA TYR A 387 29.59 -8.42 20.04
C TYR A 387 30.60 -8.06 21.14
N LEU A 388 31.77 -7.50 20.77
CA LEU A 388 32.85 -7.17 21.70
C LEU A 388 32.55 -5.96 22.62
N ASN A 389 31.88 -4.92 22.11
CA ASN A 389 31.59 -3.72 22.91
C ASN A 389 30.45 -3.91 23.95
N SER A 390 29.74 -5.04 23.90
CA SER A 390 28.76 -5.41 24.94
C SER A 390 29.40 -6.11 26.15
N ALA A 391 30.67 -6.53 26.05
CA ALA A 391 31.38 -7.26 27.10
C ALA A 391 32.19 -6.34 28.06
N ASP A 392 32.51 -5.11 27.67
CA ASP A 392 33.53 -4.30 28.36
C ASP A 392 33.04 -3.41 29.52
N SER A 393 31.80 -3.57 30.01
CA SER A 393 31.33 -2.81 31.20
C SER A 393 30.90 -3.63 32.42
N LYS A 394 31.03 -4.97 32.43
CA LYS A 394 30.69 -5.79 33.61
C LYS A 394 31.59 -7.00 33.89
N MET A 395 32.87 -6.94 33.56
CA MET A 395 33.87 -7.81 34.21
C MET A 395 34.70 -6.99 35.20
N SER A 396 34.11 -6.76 36.37
CA SER A 396 34.88 -6.46 37.58
C SER A 396 34.44 -7.44 38.65
N ASN A 397 35.31 -8.43 38.87
CA ASN A 397 35.42 -9.25 40.08
C ASN A 397 34.13 -9.88 40.61
N THR A 398 33.77 -11.07 40.12
CA THR A 398 33.14 -12.10 40.98
C THR A 398 33.33 -13.51 40.41
N THR A 399 34.29 -14.21 41.02
CA THR A 399 34.31 -15.66 41.30
C THR A 399 34.09 -16.67 40.18
N LEU A 400 35.23 -17.26 39.79
CA LEU A 400 35.48 -18.48 39.03
C LEU A 400 34.93 -19.79 39.66
N SER A 401 33.81 -19.76 40.39
CA SER A 401 33.34 -20.93 41.17
C SER A 401 31.95 -21.48 40.81
N ASN A 402 31.24 -20.92 39.82
CA ASN A 402 29.85 -21.30 39.53
C ASN A 402 29.60 -21.96 38.16
N PHE A 403 30.63 -22.27 37.37
CA PHE A 403 30.49 -23.16 36.21
C PHE A 403 30.51 -24.64 36.65
N ARG A 404 29.61 -24.99 37.59
CA ARG A 404 29.16 -26.39 37.70
C ARG A 404 28.07 -26.58 36.67
N ASN A 405 28.26 -27.57 35.81
CA ASN A 405 27.28 -28.20 34.92
C ASN A 405 25.85 -28.03 35.46
N TYR A 406 25.06 -27.16 34.83
CA TYR A 406 23.62 -27.09 35.04
C TYR A 406 22.85 -27.89 33.96
N ASP A 407 23.55 -28.41 32.94
CA ASP A 407 22.96 -29.25 31.89
C ASP A 407 22.78 -30.73 32.31
N ASP A 408 23.49 -31.20 33.35
CA ASP A 408 23.38 -32.61 33.83
C ASP A 408 22.29 -32.83 34.89
N THR A 409 21.52 -31.80 35.28
CA THR A 409 20.49 -31.92 36.34
C THR A 409 19.13 -31.31 35.98
N MET A 410 18.82 -31.09 34.71
CA MET A 410 17.42 -30.81 34.32
C MET A 410 16.67 -32.14 34.23
N ASN A 411 15.75 -32.35 35.17
CA ASN A 411 14.88 -33.52 35.20
C ASN A 411 14.08 -33.63 33.89
N VAL A 412 13.81 -34.85 33.45
CA VAL A 412 12.94 -35.17 32.28
C VAL A 412 11.54 -34.52 32.41
N ASP A 413 11.11 -34.16 33.62
CA ASP A 413 9.88 -33.41 33.89
C ASP A 413 9.97 -31.89 33.59
N GLU A 414 11.16 -31.28 33.53
CA GLU A 414 11.36 -29.85 33.21
C GLU A 414 11.34 -29.56 31.70
N ASP A 415 11.74 -30.51 30.85
CA ASP A 415 11.67 -30.40 29.38
C ASP A 415 10.24 -30.32 28.83
N PHE A 416 9.26 -30.62 29.69
CA PHE A 416 7.85 -30.63 29.35
C PHE A 416 7.13 -29.28 29.54
N PHE A 417 7.79 -28.29 30.13
CA PHE A 417 7.26 -26.94 30.29
C PHE A 417 7.52 -26.08 29.05
N MET A 418 6.47 -25.38 28.60
CA MET A 418 6.56 -24.47 27.46
C MET A 418 7.50 -23.29 27.80
N PRO A 419 8.61 -23.11 27.05
CA PRO A 419 9.58 -22.08 27.36
C PRO A 419 9.03 -20.68 27.08
N SER A 420 9.41 -19.73 27.92
CA SER A 420 9.11 -18.32 27.73
C SER A 420 10.41 -17.57 27.44
N PHE A 421 10.47 -16.89 26.30
CA PHE A 421 11.63 -16.11 25.89
C PHE A 421 12.08 -15.12 26.98
N GLY A 422 11.15 -14.38 27.59
CA GLY A 422 11.47 -13.42 28.65
C GLY A 422 12.07 -14.07 29.90
N VAL A 423 11.68 -15.31 30.21
CA VAL A 423 12.30 -16.09 31.29
C VAL A 423 13.72 -16.50 30.91
N LEU A 424 13.90 -17.03 29.70
CA LEU A 424 15.20 -17.44 29.16
C LEU A 424 16.21 -16.28 29.13
N THR A 425 15.80 -15.10 28.66
CA THR A 425 16.70 -13.94 28.56
C THR A 425 16.89 -13.21 29.89
N ASN A 426 15.83 -13.01 30.67
CA ASN A 426 15.92 -12.14 31.86
C ASN A 426 16.34 -12.89 33.12
N GLN A 427 15.87 -14.13 33.29
CA GLN A 427 16.18 -14.93 34.49
C GLN A 427 17.42 -15.80 34.25
N PHE A 428 17.44 -16.57 33.16
CA PHE A 428 18.55 -17.44 32.81
C PHE A 428 19.71 -16.72 32.10
N LYS A 429 19.54 -15.44 31.72
CA LYS A 429 20.55 -14.60 31.05
C LYS A 429 21.07 -15.19 29.74
N TYR A 430 20.25 -15.97 29.03
CA TYR A 430 20.60 -16.50 27.72
C TYR A 430 20.68 -15.39 26.67
N THR A 431 21.57 -15.57 25.69
CA THR A 431 21.56 -14.75 24.49
C THR A 431 20.26 -14.94 23.71
N ILE A 432 19.89 -13.99 22.85
CA ILE A 432 18.68 -14.09 22.02
C ILE A 432 18.69 -15.38 21.17
N GLY A 433 19.82 -15.68 20.52
CA GLY A 433 19.96 -16.89 19.71
C GLY A 433 19.81 -18.18 20.53
N THR A 434 20.42 -18.26 21.72
CA THR A 434 20.27 -19.41 22.62
C THR A 434 18.82 -19.58 23.10
N ALA A 435 18.14 -18.47 23.41
CA ALA A 435 16.74 -18.49 23.82
C ALA A 435 15.81 -18.98 22.69
N LEU A 436 16.02 -18.50 21.47
CA LEU A 436 15.29 -18.95 20.27
C LEU A 436 15.53 -20.43 20.01
N THR A 437 16.80 -20.87 20.04
CA THR A 437 17.17 -22.28 19.85
C THR A 437 16.44 -23.18 20.85
N ARG A 438 16.35 -22.79 22.12
CA ARG A 438 15.64 -23.56 23.15
C ARG A 438 14.13 -23.62 22.89
N MET A 439 13.52 -22.53 22.42
CA MET A 439 12.12 -22.49 22.02
C MET A 439 11.85 -23.39 20.81
N GLU A 440 12.74 -23.41 19.84
CA GLU A 440 12.64 -24.23 18.62
C GLU A 440 12.79 -25.71 18.93
N ILE A 441 13.81 -26.08 19.73
CA ILE A 441 13.97 -27.45 20.21
C ILE A 441 12.70 -27.93 20.92
N TRP A 442 12.09 -27.07 21.76
CA TRP A 442 10.85 -27.42 22.44
C TRP A 442 9.69 -27.64 21.45
N ALA A 443 9.49 -26.71 20.51
CA ALA A 443 8.43 -26.82 19.52
C ALA A 443 8.60 -28.08 18.65
N ILE A 444 9.83 -28.44 18.30
CA ILE A 444 10.15 -29.62 17.50
C ILE A 444 9.95 -30.91 18.29
N SER A 445 10.43 -30.95 19.52
CA SER A 445 10.51 -32.20 20.29
C SER A 445 9.22 -32.51 21.04
N TRP A 446 8.44 -31.48 21.39
CA TRP A 446 7.38 -31.62 22.38
C TRP A 446 6.02 -31.06 21.96
N SER A 447 5.88 -30.20 20.95
CA SER A 447 4.60 -29.52 20.66
C SER A 447 3.42 -30.49 20.41
N GLU A 448 3.65 -31.55 19.63
CA GLU A 448 2.63 -32.57 19.33
C GLU A 448 2.24 -33.37 20.58
N ARG A 449 3.22 -33.86 21.35
CA ARG A 449 2.94 -34.58 22.61
C ARG A 449 2.35 -33.67 23.69
N TRP A 450 2.65 -32.37 23.64
CA TRP A 450 2.19 -31.39 24.61
C TRP A 450 0.72 -31.01 24.38
N ILE A 451 0.31 -30.79 23.13
CA ILE A 451 -1.09 -30.49 22.81
C ILE A 451 -2.03 -31.67 23.13
N ASP A 452 -1.50 -32.90 23.12
CA ASP A 452 -2.22 -34.13 23.44
C ASP A 452 -2.44 -34.39 24.94
N ARG A 453 -1.80 -33.62 25.84
CA ARG A 453 -1.94 -33.87 27.27
C ARG A 453 -3.36 -33.63 27.78
N PRO A 454 -3.78 -34.35 28.83
CA PRO A 454 -4.95 -33.97 29.59
C PRO A 454 -4.69 -32.60 30.25
N PRO A 455 -5.56 -31.60 30.04
CA PRO A 455 -5.39 -30.27 30.60
C PRO A 455 -5.44 -30.30 32.14
N SER A 456 -4.56 -29.55 32.79
CA SER A 456 -4.48 -29.47 34.27
C SER A 456 -5.79 -28.99 34.93
N SER A 457 -6.63 -28.29 34.17
CA SER A 457 -7.93 -27.72 34.58
C SER A 457 -9.14 -28.47 34.00
N GLY A 458 -8.94 -29.53 33.21
CA GLY A 458 -10.01 -30.26 32.50
C GLY A 458 -10.53 -29.57 31.23
N ARG A 459 -9.94 -28.47 30.75
CA ARG A 459 -10.36 -27.77 29.52
C ARG A 459 -9.30 -27.80 28.41
N GLU A 460 -9.54 -28.58 27.35
CA GLU A 460 -8.64 -28.70 26.18
C GLU A 460 -8.36 -27.35 25.49
N THR A 461 -9.26 -26.38 25.68
CA THR A 461 -9.17 -25.02 25.15
C THR A 461 -7.92 -24.25 25.63
N GLU A 462 -7.35 -24.59 26.78
CA GLU A 462 -6.18 -23.89 27.32
C GLU A 462 -4.91 -24.15 26.49
N HIS A 463 -4.73 -25.37 25.95
CA HIS A 463 -3.54 -25.72 25.18
C HIS A 463 -3.44 -24.96 23.86
N PHE A 464 -4.55 -24.84 23.12
CA PHE A 464 -4.59 -24.07 21.87
C PHE A 464 -4.28 -22.58 22.10
N GLN A 465 -4.79 -22.01 23.20
CA GLN A 465 -4.52 -20.61 23.55
C GLN A 465 -3.05 -20.38 23.94
N MET A 466 -2.49 -21.28 24.75
CA MET A 466 -1.09 -21.23 25.14
C MET A 466 -0.14 -21.38 23.94
N LEU A 467 -0.42 -22.31 23.01
CA LEU A 467 0.37 -22.46 21.78
C LEU A 467 0.26 -21.23 20.88
N ALA A 468 -0.93 -20.65 20.73
CA ALA A 468 -1.11 -19.42 19.95
C ALA A 468 -0.32 -18.25 20.56
N GLN A 469 -0.29 -18.12 21.90
CA GLN A 469 0.52 -17.11 22.59
C GLN A 469 2.02 -17.36 22.46
N PHE A 470 2.44 -18.62 22.57
CA PHE A 470 3.83 -19.02 22.33
C PHE A 470 4.26 -18.67 20.91
N PHE A 471 3.44 -19.00 19.92
CA PHE A 471 3.71 -18.69 18.52
C PHE A 471 3.76 -17.18 18.25
N ASP A 472 2.85 -16.40 18.86
CA ASP A 472 2.86 -14.94 18.79
C ASP A 472 4.20 -14.36 19.24
N HIS A 473 4.68 -14.79 20.40
CA HIS A 473 5.94 -14.35 20.95
C HIS A 473 7.14 -14.85 20.13
N TYR A 474 7.16 -16.14 19.79
CA TYR A 474 8.22 -16.77 19.02
C TYR A 474 8.42 -16.08 17.67
N GLN A 475 7.35 -15.94 16.86
CA GLN A 475 7.44 -15.30 15.55
C GLN A 475 7.96 -13.87 15.67
N SER A 476 7.47 -13.09 16.64
CA SER A 476 7.96 -11.71 16.80
C SER A 476 9.45 -11.65 17.12
N GLN A 477 10.00 -12.57 17.91
CA GLN A 477 11.43 -12.55 18.26
C GLN A 477 12.28 -13.17 17.14
N ALA A 478 11.85 -14.29 16.56
CA ALA A 478 12.55 -14.98 15.48
C ALA A 478 12.72 -14.10 14.25
N LEU A 479 11.64 -13.43 13.78
CA LEU A 479 11.75 -12.55 12.61
C LEU A 479 12.63 -11.32 12.87
N LYS A 480 12.61 -10.77 14.09
CA LYS A 480 13.51 -9.66 14.45
C LYS A 480 14.98 -10.09 14.45
N TYR A 481 15.26 -11.34 14.78
CA TYR A 481 16.60 -11.87 14.89
C TYR A 481 17.14 -12.37 13.54
N TYR A 482 16.34 -13.13 12.79
CA TYR A 482 16.76 -13.74 11.52
C TYR A 482 16.53 -12.84 10.28
N CYS A 483 15.63 -11.86 10.35
CA CYS A 483 15.22 -11.02 9.21
C CYS A 483 15.32 -9.51 9.51
N SER A 484 16.39 -9.09 10.19
CA SER A 484 16.69 -7.69 10.53
C SER A 484 16.68 -6.76 9.31
N ASN A 485 15.97 -5.63 9.37
CA ASN A 485 15.90 -4.64 8.28
C ASN A 485 17.25 -3.95 7.96
N ASN A 486 18.26 -4.12 8.82
CA ASN A 486 19.54 -3.39 8.76
C ASN A 486 20.75 -4.32 8.52
N ASP A 487 20.57 -5.65 8.53
CA ASP A 487 21.63 -6.64 8.35
C ASP A 487 21.23 -7.64 7.23
N GLU A 488 22.18 -8.40 6.71
CA GLU A 488 21.87 -9.52 5.80
C GLU A 488 21.00 -10.57 6.51
N THR A 489 19.91 -10.99 5.86
CA THR A 489 19.04 -12.06 6.34
C THR A 489 19.84 -13.32 6.64
N ASP A 490 19.58 -13.98 7.76
CA ASP A 490 20.13 -15.30 8.08
C ASP A 490 19.26 -16.39 7.42
N PRO A 491 19.71 -17.02 6.31
CA PRO A 491 18.89 -18.00 5.60
C PRO A 491 18.68 -19.29 6.40
N ILE A 492 19.65 -19.65 7.25
CA ILE A 492 19.60 -20.83 8.11
C ILE A 492 18.55 -20.61 9.19
N GLY A 493 18.66 -19.49 9.91
CA GLY A 493 17.73 -19.12 10.95
C GLY A 493 16.30 -18.92 10.44
N TYR A 494 16.14 -18.32 9.25
CA TYR A 494 14.83 -18.18 8.63
C TYR A 494 14.23 -19.52 8.20
N SER A 495 15.06 -20.45 7.70
CA SER A 495 14.62 -21.83 7.39
C SER A 495 14.12 -22.55 8.64
N GLN A 496 14.83 -22.39 9.76
CA GLN A 496 14.44 -22.96 11.05
C GLN A 496 13.15 -22.34 11.58
N PHE A 497 12.96 -21.03 11.40
CA PHE A 497 11.71 -20.35 11.70
C PHE A 497 10.53 -20.92 10.88
N ILE A 498 10.69 -21.15 9.58
CA ILE A 498 9.66 -21.75 8.72
C ILE A 498 9.32 -23.16 9.23
N LEU A 499 10.33 -24.03 9.42
CA LEU A 499 10.10 -25.40 9.87
C LEU A 499 9.42 -25.46 11.24
N THR A 500 9.84 -24.62 12.18
CA THR A 500 9.24 -24.56 13.53
C THR A 500 7.79 -24.09 13.47
N SER A 501 7.52 -23.07 12.65
CA SER A 501 6.16 -22.55 12.46
C SER A 501 5.23 -23.60 11.85
N LEU A 502 5.68 -24.28 10.80
CA LEU A 502 4.93 -25.35 10.14
C LEU A 502 4.74 -26.56 11.07
N THR A 503 5.69 -26.86 11.95
CA THR A 503 5.55 -27.91 12.97
C THR A 503 4.41 -27.59 13.94
N ILE A 504 4.33 -26.35 14.44
CA ILE A 504 3.26 -25.91 15.35
C ILE A 504 1.90 -25.94 14.63
N ILE A 505 1.83 -25.43 13.39
CA ILE A 505 0.62 -25.46 12.56
C ILE A 505 0.15 -26.90 12.33
N CYS A 506 1.08 -27.79 11.98
CA CYS A 506 0.81 -29.21 11.76
C CYS A 506 0.24 -29.85 13.03
N ALA A 507 0.87 -29.66 14.20
CA ALA A 507 0.42 -30.21 15.48
C ALA A 507 -1.00 -29.72 15.84
N MET A 508 -1.28 -28.43 15.69
CA MET A 508 -2.61 -27.86 15.95
C MET A 508 -3.67 -28.43 14.99
N HIS A 509 -3.37 -28.49 13.69
CA HIS A 509 -4.28 -29.02 12.68
C HIS A 509 -4.55 -30.53 12.90
N HIS A 510 -3.50 -31.30 13.19
CA HIS A 510 -3.60 -32.73 13.45
C HIS A 510 -4.51 -33.00 14.65
N LYS A 511 -4.32 -32.25 15.74
CA LYS A 511 -5.17 -32.35 16.93
C LYS A 511 -6.63 -32.00 16.65
N LEU A 512 -6.89 -30.93 15.90
CA LEU A 512 -8.26 -30.58 15.48
C LEU A 512 -8.90 -31.70 14.65
N CYS A 513 -8.15 -32.32 13.73
CA CYS A 513 -8.64 -33.43 12.92
C CYS A 513 -8.99 -34.69 13.74
N GLN A 514 -8.37 -34.89 14.90
CA GLN A 514 -8.70 -36.02 15.80
C GLN A 514 -9.99 -35.77 16.60
N ASP A 515 -10.35 -34.51 16.86
CA ASP A 515 -11.60 -34.17 17.53
C ASP A 515 -12.80 -34.39 16.59
N ARG A 516 -13.75 -35.22 17.01
CA ARG A 516 -14.98 -35.51 16.25
C ARG A 516 -15.79 -34.26 15.90
N ARG A 517 -15.68 -33.18 16.67
CA ARG A 517 -16.34 -31.90 16.39
C ARG A 517 -15.78 -31.24 15.12
N PHE A 518 -14.49 -31.43 14.84
CA PHE A 518 -13.77 -30.73 13.76
C PHE A 518 -13.21 -31.68 12.69
N GLU A 519 -13.54 -32.98 12.75
CA GLU A 519 -13.09 -34.01 11.82
C GLU A 519 -13.22 -33.62 10.34
N ARG A 520 -14.22 -32.79 10.00
CA ARG A 520 -14.42 -32.29 8.64
C ARG A 520 -13.17 -31.61 8.06
N LEU A 521 -12.32 -30.99 8.89
CA LEU A 521 -11.04 -30.37 8.49
C LEU A 521 -10.14 -31.32 7.69
N LYS A 522 -10.23 -32.64 7.88
CA LYS A 522 -9.48 -33.63 7.07
C LYS A 522 -9.74 -33.53 5.56
N SER A 523 -10.87 -32.94 5.17
CA SER A 523 -11.30 -32.75 3.78
C SER A 523 -11.20 -31.31 3.29
N HIS A 524 -10.61 -30.40 4.08
CA HIS A 524 -10.35 -29.02 3.69
C HIS A 524 -8.91 -28.86 3.24
N CYS A 525 -8.67 -28.00 2.26
CA CYS A 525 -7.33 -27.66 1.88
C CYS A 525 -6.65 -26.80 2.94
N ILE A 526 -5.31 -26.84 2.96
CA ILE A 526 -4.47 -25.93 3.73
C ILE A 526 -3.68 -25.13 2.69
N ASP A 527 -4.14 -23.92 2.41
CA ASP A 527 -3.58 -23.07 1.35
C ASP A 527 -2.75 -21.94 1.95
N ILE A 528 -1.55 -22.30 2.43
CA ILE A 528 -0.58 -21.32 2.88
C ILE A 528 0.28 -20.91 1.67
N PRO A 529 0.30 -19.63 1.28
CA PRO A 529 0.95 -19.18 0.05
C PRO A 529 2.40 -19.64 -0.06
N ASN A 530 2.75 -20.20 -1.22
CA ASN A 530 4.09 -20.66 -1.61
C ASN A 530 4.70 -21.79 -0.76
N VAL A 531 4.04 -22.29 0.29
CA VAL A 531 4.69 -23.17 1.29
C VAL A 531 5.28 -24.44 0.70
N ILE A 532 4.59 -25.07 -0.25
CA ILE A 532 5.07 -26.31 -0.90
C ILE A 532 6.38 -26.04 -1.66
N ASP A 533 6.45 -24.95 -2.41
CA ASP A 533 7.62 -24.60 -3.22
C ASP A 533 8.81 -24.14 -2.36
N LEU A 534 8.54 -23.52 -1.20
CA LEU A 534 9.59 -23.06 -0.27
C LEU A 534 10.42 -24.19 0.34
N PHE A 535 9.89 -25.42 0.42
CA PHE A 535 10.65 -26.55 0.98
C PHE A 535 11.96 -26.79 0.21
N GLU A 536 11.98 -26.54 -1.10
CA GLU A 536 13.21 -26.63 -1.91
C GLU A 536 14.29 -25.64 -1.44
N TYR A 537 13.88 -24.48 -0.95
CA TYR A 537 14.77 -23.37 -0.63
C TYR A 537 15.29 -23.40 0.81
N LEU A 538 14.76 -24.27 1.67
CA LEU A 538 15.20 -24.37 3.06
C LEU A 538 16.67 -24.77 3.17
N VAL A 539 17.42 -24.09 4.03
CA VAL A 539 18.82 -24.37 4.33
C VAL A 539 18.87 -25.19 5.62
N LEU A 540 19.19 -26.48 5.49
CA LEU A 540 19.04 -27.47 6.56
C LEU A 540 20.39 -28.07 6.94
N LEU A 541 20.82 -27.83 8.17
CA LEU A 541 22.11 -28.33 8.66
C LEU A 541 22.03 -29.80 9.07
N ASN A 542 20.94 -30.20 9.72
CA ASN A 542 20.86 -31.45 10.47
C ASN A 542 19.97 -32.47 9.75
N ARG A 543 20.26 -33.76 9.95
CA ARG A 543 19.45 -34.85 9.40
C ARG A 543 18.01 -34.83 9.91
N GLU A 544 17.81 -34.52 11.19
CA GLU A 544 16.48 -34.44 11.80
C GLU A 544 15.62 -33.36 11.13
N ASP A 545 16.22 -32.24 10.74
CA ASP A 545 15.54 -31.15 10.05
C ASP A 545 15.17 -31.53 8.62
N MET A 546 16.02 -32.29 7.92
CA MET A 546 15.71 -32.85 6.60
C MET A 546 14.56 -33.86 6.65
N ILE A 547 14.55 -34.74 7.66
CA ILE A 547 13.44 -35.69 7.90
C ILE A 547 12.15 -34.92 8.21
N ARG A 548 12.24 -33.91 9.07
CA ARG A 548 11.11 -33.05 9.44
C ARG A 548 10.58 -32.26 8.24
N ALA A 549 11.46 -31.69 7.42
CA ALA A 549 11.10 -31.02 6.19
C ALA A 549 10.32 -31.96 5.27
N ARG A 550 10.78 -33.21 5.07
CA ARG A 550 10.04 -34.21 4.29
C ARG A 550 8.67 -34.51 4.88
N ASN A 551 8.59 -34.77 6.19
CA ASN A 551 7.33 -35.13 6.85
C ASN A 551 6.31 -33.98 6.77
N LEU A 552 6.75 -32.74 6.93
CA LEU A 552 5.90 -31.56 6.81
C LEU A 552 5.47 -31.35 5.35
N TYR A 553 6.39 -31.48 4.39
CA TYR A 553 6.05 -31.44 2.96
C TYR A 553 4.95 -32.46 2.63
N ASP A 554 5.14 -33.73 2.99
CA ASP A 554 4.16 -34.79 2.74
C ASP A 554 2.81 -34.50 3.42
N TYR A 555 2.85 -33.94 4.64
CA TYR A 555 1.66 -33.54 5.36
C TYR A 555 0.89 -32.44 4.65
N PHE A 556 1.53 -31.30 4.33
CA PHE A 556 0.85 -30.18 3.69
C PHE A 556 0.45 -30.50 2.24
N GLN A 557 1.26 -31.24 1.49
CA GLN A 557 0.94 -31.67 0.13
C GLN A 557 -0.33 -32.52 0.07
N LYS A 558 -0.58 -33.37 1.08
CA LYS A 558 -1.83 -34.12 1.22
C LYS A 558 -3.06 -33.21 1.32
N PHE A 559 -2.90 -32.02 1.90
CA PHE A 559 -3.98 -31.06 2.07
C PHE A 559 -4.13 -30.12 0.88
N THR A 560 -3.10 -29.90 0.07
CA THR A 560 -3.18 -29.05 -1.15
C THR A 560 -4.26 -29.54 -2.13
N HIS A 561 -4.46 -30.85 -2.25
CA HIS A 561 -5.40 -31.47 -3.21
C HIS A 561 -6.80 -31.76 -2.64
N GLN A 562 -7.15 -31.22 -1.47
CA GLN A 562 -8.47 -31.45 -0.88
C GLN A 562 -9.56 -30.62 -1.59
N SER A 563 -10.79 -31.15 -1.60
CA SER A 563 -11.87 -30.59 -2.42
C SER A 563 -12.60 -29.39 -1.80
N ASN A 564 -12.46 -29.16 -0.49
CA ASN A 564 -13.14 -28.08 0.21
C ASN A 564 -12.16 -26.93 0.50
N PRO A 565 -12.63 -25.67 0.53
CA PRO A 565 -11.76 -24.50 0.63
C PRO A 565 -11.04 -24.40 1.98
N ASP A 566 -9.97 -23.62 2.00
CA ASP A 566 -9.15 -23.33 3.18
C ASP A 566 -9.96 -22.56 4.24
N ILE A 567 -9.53 -22.61 5.50
CA ILE A 567 -10.20 -21.94 6.60
C ILE A 567 -10.15 -20.39 6.53
N LEU A 568 -9.28 -19.84 5.67
CA LEU A 568 -9.10 -18.40 5.43
C LEU A 568 -9.73 -17.91 4.11
N THR A 569 -10.13 -18.80 3.20
CA THR A 569 -10.65 -18.46 1.87
C THR A 569 -12.06 -18.99 1.64
N ASP A 570 -12.79 -18.39 0.69
CA ASP A 570 -14.13 -18.81 0.26
C ASP A 570 -15.11 -19.16 1.40
N ILE A 571 -15.11 -18.35 2.46
CA ILE A 571 -15.85 -18.64 3.69
C ILE A 571 -17.38 -18.70 3.49
N GLU A 572 -17.89 -18.14 2.40
CA GLU A 572 -19.31 -18.17 2.02
C GLU A 572 -19.73 -19.39 1.19
N ALA A 573 -18.80 -20.25 0.77
CA ALA A 573 -19.10 -21.46 0.01
C ALA A 573 -19.88 -22.47 0.87
N GLU A 574 -20.81 -23.23 0.28
CA GLU A 574 -21.61 -24.22 1.02
C GLU A 574 -20.76 -25.35 1.61
N ASN A 575 -19.65 -25.67 0.95
CA ASN A 575 -18.68 -26.65 1.39
C ASN A 575 -17.57 -26.04 2.27
N SER A 576 -17.61 -24.75 2.61
CA SER A 576 -16.66 -24.13 3.54
C SER A 576 -16.82 -24.70 4.96
N PHE A 577 -15.72 -24.74 5.72
CA PHE A 577 -15.72 -25.39 7.04
C PHE A 577 -16.72 -24.70 7.97
N GLY A 578 -16.72 -23.37 7.98
CA GLY A 578 -17.58 -22.56 8.84
C GLY A 578 -19.06 -22.75 8.54
N VAL A 579 -19.45 -22.73 7.26
CA VAL A 579 -20.85 -22.92 6.84
C VAL A 579 -21.34 -24.32 7.18
N TYR A 580 -20.53 -25.34 6.87
CA TYR A 580 -20.83 -26.73 7.21
C TYR A 580 -20.99 -26.91 8.72
N PHE A 581 -20.03 -26.43 9.51
CA PHE A 581 -20.05 -26.53 10.98
C PHE A 581 -21.26 -25.82 11.58
N ALA A 582 -21.57 -24.61 11.14
CA ALA A 582 -22.71 -23.84 11.63
C ALA A 582 -24.05 -24.50 11.30
N SER A 583 -24.18 -25.09 10.10
CA SER A 583 -25.42 -25.77 9.68
C SER A 583 -25.74 -27.03 10.51
N HIS A 584 -24.72 -27.72 11.02
CA HIS A 584 -24.87 -28.90 11.88
C HIS A 584 -24.89 -28.56 13.38
N SER A 585 -24.66 -27.30 13.74
CA SER A 585 -24.73 -26.83 15.12
C SER A 585 -26.15 -26.34 15.45
N THR A 586 -26.85 -27.12 16.30
CA THR A 586 -28.19 -26.74 16.79
C THR A 586 -28.16 -25.40 17.53
N LYS A 587 -27.08 -25.13 18.28
CA LYS A 587 -26.88 -23.87 19.01
C LYS A 587 -26.76 -22.68 18.06
N MET A 588 -25.90 -22.75 17.04
CA MET A 588 -25.72 -21.66 16.07
C MET A 588 -26.99 -21.45 15.24
N THR A 589 -27.62 -22.53 14.77
CA THR A 589 -28.87 -22.46 13.99
C THR A 589 -30.02 -21.86 14.80
N ASN A 590 -30.14 -22.16 16.09
CA ASN A 590 -31.14 -21.56 16.97
C ASN A 590 -30.90 -20.06 17.19
N ILE A 591 -29.63 -19.63 17.31
CA ILE A 591 -29.30 -18.20 17.41
C ILE A 591 -29.61 -17.48 16.10
N LEU A 592 -29.24 -18.07 14.95
CA LEU A 592 -29.57 -17.52 13.64
C LEU A 592 -31.08 -17.32 13.48
N ARG A 593 -31.88 -18.33 13.84
CA ARG A 593 -33.34 -18.24 13.80
C ARG A 593 -33.87 -17.10 14.69
N LYS A 594 -33.33 -16.96 15.92
CA LYS A 594 -33.70 -15.85 16.82
C LYS A 594 -33.41 -14.48 16.19
N ILE A 595 -32.23 -14.31 15.58
CA ILE A 595 -31.86 -13.07 14.89
C ILE A 595 -32.78 -12.79 13.71
N GLN A 596 -33.12 -13.81 12.92
CA GLN A 596 -34.02 -13.69 11.77
C GLN A 596 -35.45 -13.32 12.21
N THR A 597 -36.00 -13.99 13.23
CA THR A 597 -37.33 -13.65 13.78
C THR A 597 -37.36 -12.24 14.34
N GLN A 598 -36.31 -11.80 15.06
CA GLN A 598 -36.22 -10.41 15.52
C GLN A 598 -36.14 -9.43 14.34
N SER A 599 -35.40 -9.79 13.28
CA SER A 599 -35.28 -8.93 12.09
C SER A 599 -36.61 -8.79 11.35
N GLU A 600 -37.42 -9.85 11.28
CA GLU A 600 -38.78 -9.79 10.73
C GLU A 600 -39.71 -8.90 11.57
N GLN A 601 -39.60 -8.96 12.91
CA GLN A 601 -40.36 -8.08 13.79
C GLN A 601 -39.94 -6.62 13.62
N ASP A 602 -38.63 -6.34 13.61
CA ASP A 602 -38.11 -4.99 13.40
C ASP A 602 -38.56 -4.41 12.03
N LYS A 603 -38.59 -5.24 10.97
CA LYS A 603 -39.12 -4.84 9.65
C LYS A 603 -40.59 -4.42 9.75
N LYS A 604 -41.43 -5.20 10.45
CA LYS A 604 -42.86 -4.85 10.67
C LYS A 604 -43.01 -3.56 11.46
N ASP A 605 -42.22 -3.37 12.51
CA ASP A 605 -42.25 -2.17 13.34
C ASP A 605 -41.82 -0.93 12.52
N LYS A 606 -40.80 -1.07 11.67
CA LYS A 606 -40.36 -0.01 10.76
C LYS A 606 -41.42 0.33 9.71
N ILE A 607 -42.13 -0.66 9.14
CA ILE A 607 -43.26 -0.41 8.23
C ILE A 607 -44.34 0.43 8.91
N GLN A 608 -44.69 0.12 10.17
CA GLN A 608 -45.67 0.89 10.93
C GLN A 608 -45.17 2.31 11.26
N GLU A 609 -43.89 2.47 11.59
CA GLU A 609 -43.25 3.77 11.82
C GLU A 609 -43.34 4.67 10.57
N VAL A 610 -42.95 4.13 9.40
CA VAL A 610 -43.00 4.85 8.12
C VAL A 610 -44.44 5.20 7.74
N GLN A 611 -45.40 4.28 7.93
CA GLN A 611 -46.81 4.57 7.65
C GLN A 611 -47.35 5.71 8.52
N LYS A 612 -47.06 5.70 9.83
CA LYS A 612 -47.46 6.79 10.74
C LYS A 612 -46.83 8.12 10.33
N ALA A 613 -45.59 8.12 9.87
CA ALA A 613 -44.91 9.31 9.38
C ALA A 613 -45.52 9.84 8.08
N LYS A 614 -45.87 8.96 7.12
CA LYS A 614 -46.60 9.33 5.91
C LYS A 614 -47.98 9.89 6.20
N ASP A 615 -48.76 9.25 7.07
CA ASP A 615 -50.08 9.75 7.48
C ASP A 615 -49.97 11.15 8.11
N LYS A 616 -48.93 11.38 8.92
CA LYS A 616 -48.64 12.70 9.50
C LYS A 616 -48.29 13.73 8.42
N TYR A 617 -47.45 13.36 7.44
CA TYR A 617 -47.11 14.22 6.30
C TYR A 617 -48.36 14.60 5.51
N THR A 618 -49.19 13.63 5.13
CA THR A 618 -50.45 13.87 4.39
C THR A 618 -51.41 14.76 5.17
N ARG A 619 -51.54 14.58 6.49
CA ARG A 619 -52.36 15.47 7.34
C ARG A 619 -51.85 16.91 7.34
N LEU A 620 -50.53 17.10 7.45
CA LEU A 620 -49.93 18.43 7.41
C LEU A 620 -50.12 19.09 6.04
N MET A 621 -49.89 18.36 4.94
CA MET A 621 -50.09 18.88 3.59
C MET A 621 -51.56 19.19 3.29
N ASN A 622 -52.50 18.36 3.74
CA ASN A 622 -53.93 18.64 3.62
C ASN A 622 -54.37 19.87 4.42
N SER A 623 -53.72 20.16 5.55
CA SER A 623 -54.00 21.37 6.35
C SER A 623 -53.51 22.68 5.70
N ILE A 624 -52.68 22.60 4.65
CA ILE A 624 -52.21 23.76 3.88
C ILE A 624 -53.25 24.20 2.84
N ASN A 625 -54.14 23.29 2.40
CA ASN A 625 -55.20 23.58 1.44
C ASN A 625 -56.20 24.60 2.04
N GLY A 626 -56.04 25.87 1.68
CA GLY A 626 -56.85 27.00 2.19
C GLY A 626 -56.04 28.19 2.72
N PHE A 627 -54.71 28.07 2.88
CA PHE A 627 -53.85 29.20 3.29
C PHE A 627 -53.16 29.86 2.08
N PRO A 628 -53.44 31.15 1.77
CA PRO A 628 -52.68 31.89 0.77
C PRO A 628 -51.27 32.18 1.29
N CYS A 629 -50.24 31.86 0.48
CA CYS A 629 -48.87 32.25 0.79
C CYS A 629 -48.71 33.77 0.55
N LYS A 630 -48.24 34.50 1.55
CA LYS A 630 -48.00 35.96 1.46
C LYS A 630 -46.53 36.32 1.19
N CYS A 631 -45.71 35.33 0.86
CA CYS A 631 -44.28 35.51 0.57
C CYS A 631 -44.09 35.86 -0.91
N TYR A 632 -43.45 36.99 -1.22
CA TYR A 632 -43.03 37.34 -2.58
C TYR A 632 -41.61 36.82 -2.81
N GLY A 633 -41.43 35.83 -3.70
CA GLY A 633 -40.15 35.18 -4.01
C GLY A 633 -39.80 33.97 -3.13
N GLU A 634 -38.72 33.25 -3.46
CA GLU A 634 -38.22 32.00 -2.83
C GLU A 634 -37.65 32.17 -1.40
N LEU A 635 -38.08 33.20 -0.66
CA LEU A 635 -37.70 33.40 0.74
C LEU A 635 -38.80 32.85 1.65
N TYR A 636 -38.61 31.62 2.12
CA TYR A 636 -39.42 31.05 3.20
C TYR A 636 -39.32 31.96 4.43
N SER A 637 -40.47 32.44 4.91
CA SER A 637 -40.56 33.23 6.14
C SER A 637 -41.15 32.37 7.25
N ASP A 638 -40.49 32.31 8.40
CA ASP A 638 -40.99 31.66 9.63
C ASP A 638 -42.31 32.29 10.13
N GLN A 639 -42.62 33.50 9.65
CA GLN A 639 -43.85 34.22 9.95
C GLN A 639 -45.02 33.79 9.06
N CYS A 640 -44.76 33.08 7.95
CA CYS A 640 -45.81 32.54 7.10
C CYS A 640 -46.28 31.19 7.63
N ARG A 641 -47.56 31.12 8.02
CA ARG A 641 -48.18 29.90 8.55
C ARG A 641 -48.12 28.72 7.58
N ARG A 642 -48.27 28.96 6.28
CA ARG A 642 -48.16 27.93 5.23
C ARG A 642 -46.74 27.39 5.12
N CYS A 643 -45.75 28.27 4.94
CA CYS A 643 -44.34 27.88 4.86
C CYS A 643 -43.86 27.14 6.12
N ARG A 644 -44.35 27.54 7.31
CA ARG A 644 -44.01 26.85 8.57
C ARG A 644 -44.55 25.43 8.63
N ILE A 645 -45.79 25.20 8.18
CA ILE A 645 -46.39 23.85 8.15
C ILE A 645 -45.72 22.98 7.08
N GLU A 646 -45.36 23.58 5.93
CA GLU A 646 -44.62 22.91 4.86
C GLU A 646 -43.21 22.51 5.30
N GLN A 647 -42.50 23.39 6.01
CA GLN A 647 -41.23 23.05 6.66
C GLN A 647 -41.39 21.95 7.71
N GLN A 648 -42.46 22.00 8.53
CA GLN A 648 -42.75 20.93 9.49
C GLN A 648 -43.03 19.59 8.80
N ALA A 649 -43.69 19.58 7.65
CA ALA A 649 -43.94 18.38 6.87
C ALA A 649 -42.64 17.84 6.24
N ASN A 650 -41.85 18.72 5.63
CA ASN A 650 -40.58 18.36 4.98
C ASN A 650 -39.48 17.95 5.98
N ASN A 651 -39.59 18.35 7.26
CA ASN A 651 -38.66 17.98 8.33
C ASN A 651 -39.04 16.66 9.04
N ILE A 652 -40.08 15.94 8.60
CA ILE A 652 -40.35 14.59 9.11
C ILE A 652 -39.27 13.64 8.59
N GLY A 653 -38.33 13.29 9.45
CA GLY A 653 -37.28 12.29 9.18
C GLY A 653 -37.64 10.93 9.77
N VAL A 654 -37.42 9.87 8.99
CA VAL A 654 -37.48 8.47 9.44
C VAL A 654 -36.19 7.80 9.00
N SER A 655 -35.48 7.17 9.94
CA SER A 655 -34.23 6.48 9.61
C SER A 655 -34.50 5.16 8.89
N ILE A 656 -33.61 4.80 7.98
CA ILE A 656 -33.66 3.49 7.30
C ILE A 656 -33.39 2.33 8.27
N TYR A 657 -33.96 1.17 7.96
CA TYR A 657 -33.67 -0.09 8.61
C TYR A 657 -32.74 -0.92 7.73
N GLU A 658 -31.69 -1.49 8.33
CA GLU A 658 -30.79 -2.44 7.69
C GLU A 658 -30.76 -3.77 8.46
N CYS A 659 -30.84 -4.89 7.74
CA CYS A 659 -30.78 -6.22 8.34
C CYS A 659 -29.39 -6.51 8.93
N PRO A 660 -29.30 -7.00 10.19
CA PRO A 660 -28.02 -7.25 10.84
C PRO A 660 -27.20 -8.35 10.17
N ILE A 661 -27.84 -9.30 9.49
CA ILE A 661 -27.21 -10.49 8.88
C ILE A 661 -27.64 -10.62 7.41
N PRO A 662 -26.80 -11.21 6.53
CA PRO A 662 -27.16 -11.44 5.12
C PRO A 662 -28.39 -12.31 4.93
N SER A 663 -29.10 -12.09 3.82
CA SER A 663 -30.28 -12.86 3.42
C SER A 663 -29.91 -14.24 2.85
N LYS A 664 -28.76 -14.35 2.16
CA LYS A 664 -28.24 -15.63 1.65
C LYS A 664 -27.88 -16.54 2.83
N ARG A 665 -28.44 -17.76 2.81
CA ARG A 665 -28.28 -18.75 3.89
C ARG A 665 -26.81 -19.07 4.21
N ALA A 666 -25.99 -19.32 3.18
CA ALA A 666 -24.57 -19.64 3.37
C ALA A 666 -23.80 -18.49 4.03
N SER A 667 -23.97 -17.26 3.53
CA SER A 667 -23.39 -16.04 4.10
C SER A 667 -23.81 -15.82 5.57
N ALA A 668 -25.10 -16.03 5.88
CA ALA A 668 -25.58 -15.93 7.26
C ALA A 668 -24.97 -17.00 8.18
N LEU A 669 -24.80 -18.23 7.70
CA LEU A 669 -24.13 -19.30 8.45
C LEU A 669 -22.65 -19.01 8.65
N ALA A 670 -21.96 -18.44 7.66
CA ALA A 670 -20.56 -17.99 7.77
C ALA A 670 -20.41 -16.92 8.85
N VAL A 671 -21.26 -15.88 8.84
CA VAL A 671 -21.28 -14.85 9.91
C VAL A 671 -21.54 -15.49 11.27
N MET A 672 -22.48 -16.44 11.37
CA MET A 672 -22.77 -17.12 12.62
C MET A 672 -21.60 -17.96 13.14
N PHE A 673 -20.87 -18.62 12.24
CA PHE A 673 -19.65 -19.32 12.58
C PHE A 673 -18.60 -18.36 13.14
N GLU A 674 -18.39 -17.21 12.51
CA GLU A 674 -17.43 -16.20 12.98
C GLU A 674 -17.75 -15.67 14.39
N LEU A 675 -19.04 -15.42 14.66
CA LEU A 675 -19.50 -14.96 15.97
C LEU A 675 -19.34 -16.05 17.05
N ARG A 676 -19.55 -17.32 16.70
CA ARG A 676 -19.63 -18.45 17.65
C ARG A 676 -18.51 -19.46 17.52
N MET A 677 -17.41 -19.10 16.86
CA MET A 677 -16.32 -20.01 16.54
C MET A 677 -15.75 -20.66 17.80
N PRO A 678 -15.56 -22.00 17.80
CA PRO A 678 -14.78 -22.70 18.81
C PRO A 678 -13.38 -22.09 18.95
N ILE A 679 -12.91 -21.95 20.19
CA ILE A 679 -11.64 -21.25 20.48
C ILE A 679 -10.44 -22.00 19.90
N GLU A 680 -10.50 -23.32 19.82
CA GLU A 680 -9.48 -24.20 19.28
C GLU A 680 -9.24 -23.90 17.79
N VAL A 681 -10.33 -23.83 17.03
CA VAL A 681 -10.33 -23.48 15.61
C VAL A 681 -9.87 -22.03 15.41
N ARG A 682 -10.29 -21.11 16.27
CA ARG A 682 -9.88 -19.70 16.22
C ARG A 682 -8.36 -19.56 16.44
N CYS A 683 -7.80 -20.22 17.45
CA CYS A 683 -6.37 -20.20 17.73
C CYS A 683 -5.56 -20.76 16.54
N TYR A 684 -5.98 -21.89 15.98
CA TYR A 684 -5.35 -22.46 14.78
C TYR A 684 -5.38 -21.47 13.61
N ARG A 685 -6.55 -20.89 13.32
CA ARG A 685 -6.73 -19.94 12.23
C ARG A 685 -5.89 -18.68 12.41
N ASP A 686 -5.83 -18.15 13.63
CA ASP A 686 -5.01 -16.97 13.95
C ASP A 686 -3.52 -17.26 13.76
N VAL A 687 -3.04 -18.46 14.10
CA VAL A 687 -1.64 -18.90 13.87
C VAL A 687 -1.34 -19.01 12.37
N VAL A 688 -2.21 -19.66 11.59
CA VAL A 688 -2.04 -19.77 10.12
C VAL A 688 -2.03 -18.39 9.47
N TRP A 689 -3.00 -17.53 9.82
CA TRP A 689 -3.06 -16.17 9.29
C TRP A 689 -1.83 -15.35 9.70
N GLN A 690 -1.37 -15.47 10.94
CA GLN A 690 -0.17 -14.77 11.41
C GLN A 690 1.08 -15.21 10.64
N PHE A 691 1.24 -16.51 10.39
CA PHE A 691 2.35 -17.04 9.60
C PHE A 691 2.29 -16.54 8.15
N ALA A 692 1.09 -16.52 7.55
CA ALA A 692 0.88 -15.98 6.20
C ALA A 692 1.17 -14.47 6.09
N ASN A 693 0.94 -13.69 7.16
CA ASN A 693 1.11 -12.22 7.22
C ASN A 693 2.40 -11.76 7.94
N ARG A 694 3.41 -12.64 8.02
CA ARG A 694 4.57 -12.47 8.91
C ARG A 694 5.41 -11.20 8.71
N PHE A 695 5.38 -10.55 7.54
CA PHE A 695 6.13 -9.31 7.26
C PHE A 695 5.27 -8.05 7.08
N GLN A 696 3.94 -8.13 7.12
CA GLN A 696 3.07 -6.98 6.86
C GLN A 696 1.84 -6.98 7.77
N LEU A 697 1.89 -6.16 8.83
CA LEU A 697 0.80 -6.03 9.81
C LEU A 697 -0.13 -4.83 9.55
N GLN A 698 0.09 -4.03 8.51
CA GLN A 698 -0.71 -2.84 8.24
C GLN A 698 -1.57 -3.01 6.98
N PRO A 699 -2.90 -2.97 7.09
CA PRO A 699 -3.78 -3.05 5.94
C PRO A 699 -3.65 -1.79 5.08
N ILE A 700 -3.37 -1.97 3.78
CA ILE A 700 -3.27 -0.88 2.80
C ILE A 700 -4.66 -0.27 2.52
N ASN A 701 -5.75 -1.00 2.81
CA ASN A 701 -7.13 -0.55 2.67
C ASN A 701 -7.88 -0.54 4.01
N ARG A 702 -8.56 0.56 4.33
CA ARG A 702 -9.47 0.62 5.49
C ARG A 702 -10.68 -0.26 5.23
N MET A 703 -10.68 -1.49 5.75
CA MET A 703 -11.87 -2.34 5.80
C MET A 703 -12.69 -2.06 7.06
N TYR A 704 -13.99 -2.33 6.99
CA TYR A 704 -14.93 -2.12 8.09
C TYR A 704 -15.07 -3.39 8.93
N GLU A 705 -14.61 -3.38 10.18
CA GLU A 705 -14.84 -4.50 11.12
C GLU A 705 -16.32 -4.59 11.49
N TRP A 706 -16.98 -5.72 11.21
CA TRP A 706 -18.44 -5.87 11.35
C TRP A 706 -18.95 -5.50 12.74
N LEU A 707 -18.27 -5.97 13.79
CA LEU A 707 -18.64 -5.70 15.19
C LEU A 707 -18.38 -4.26 15.64
N LYS A 708 -17.76 -3.43 14.80
CA LYS A 708 -17.57 -1.98 15.05
C LYS A 708 -18.50 -1.10 14.21
N VAL A 709 -19.23 -1.68 13.26
CA VAL A 709 -20.16 -0.94 12.38
C VAL A 709 -21.56 -0.92 12.99
N ARG A 710 -22.10 0.26 13.28
CA ARG A 710 -23.51 0.42 13.67
C ARG A 710 -24.41 0.32 12.44
N PRO A 711 -25.62 -0.29 12.54
CA PRO A 711 -26.23 -0.86 13.75
C PRO A 711 -25.82 -2.32 14.04
N HIS A 712 -25.00 -2.95 13.20
CA HIS A 712 -24.61 -4.36 13.31
C HIS A 712 -23.95 -4.68 14.65
N SER A 713 -23.06 -3.81 15.15
CA SER A 713 -22.44 -3.93 16.47
C SER A 713 -23.47 -4.17 17.57
N ASN A 714 -24.50 -3.31 17.64
CA ASN A 714 -25.53 -3.38 18.69
C ASN A 714 -26.37 -4.67 18.62
N LYS A 715 -26.55 -5.22 17.41
CA LYS A 715 -27.38 -6.41 17.19
C LYS A 715 -26.60 -7.72 17.31
N LEU A 716 -25.30 -7.71 17.00
CA LEU A 716 -24.50 -8.93 16.86
C LEU A 716 -23.47 -9.14 17.98
N GLU A 717 -22.98 -8.09 18.63
CA GLU A 717 -21.87 -8.16 19.62
C GLU A 717 -22.19 -9.10 20.79
N SER A 718 -23.45 -9.12 21.26
CA SER A 718 -23.89 -10.03 22.33
C SER A 718 -23.76 -11.52 21.99
N TYR A 719 -23.64 -11.87 20.71
CA TYR A 719 -23.45 -13.25 20.28
C TYR A 719 -21.98 -13.62 20.10
N PHE A 720 -21.04 -12.68 20.13
CA PHE A 720 -19.63 -12.97 19.96
C PHE A 720 -19.04 -13.69 21.18
N THR A 721 -18.30 -14.78 20.95
CA THR A 721 -17.68 -15.58 22.04
C THR A 721 -16.15 -15.65 22.00
N GLY A 722 -15.48 -14.84 21.17
CA GLY A 722 -14.02 -14.82 21.08
C GLY A 722 -13.35 -13.92 22.13
N PRO A 723 -12.02 -14.04 22.32
CA PRO A 723 -11.24 -13.08 23.10
C PRO A 723 -11.21 -11.72 22.40
N ASN A 724 -10.82 -10.64 23.08
CA ASN A 724 -10.76 -9.30 22.48
C ASN A 724 -9.58 -9.12 21.50
N ASN A 725 -8.49 -9.89 21.66
CA ASN A 725 -7.24 -9.74 20.90
C ASN A 725 -7.04 -10.83 19.83
N TYR A 726 -8.10 -11.18 19.10
CA TYR A 726 -8.03 -12.14 17.99
C TYR A 726 -7.50 -11.47 16.71
N LYS A 727 -6.81 -12.26 15.87
CA LYS A 727 -6.12 -11.74 14.68
C LYS A 727 -7.01 -11.70 13.46
N VAL A 728 -7.73 -12.79 13.20
CA VAL A 728 -8.60 -12.90 12.02
C VAL A 728 -9.99 -12.35 12.30
N LYS A 729 -10.33 -11.25 11.65
CA LYS A 729 -11.59 -10.53 11.87
C LYS A 729 -12.57 -10.68 10.72
N LEU A 730 -13.86 -10.69 11.05
CA LEU A 730 -14.93 -10.51 10.06
C LEU A 730 -14.99 -9.01 9.67
N VAL A 731 -14.69 -8.73 8.42
CA VAL A 731 -14.57 -7.40 7.83
C VAL A 731 -15.45 -7.28 6.59
N SER A 732 -15.59 -6.06 6.09
CA SER A 732 -16.31 -5.75 4.86
C SER A 732 -15.60 -4.64 4.11
N SER A 733 -15.51 -4.79 2.79
CA SER A 733 -15.09 -3.71 1.87
C SER A 733 -16.09 -2.55 1.81
N THR A 734 -17.37 -2.81 2.08
CA THR A 734 -18.48 -1.83 2.09
C THR A 734 -18.88 -1.47 3.53
N ASN A 735 -19.33 -0.22 3.75
CA ASN A 735 -19.90 0.20 5.05
C ASN A 735 -21.41 -0.02 5.09
N SER A 736 -21.99 0.02 6.30
CA SER A 736 -23.44 0.03 6.50
C SER A 736 -24.08 1.23 5.80
N ILE A 737 -25.20 0.98 5.11
CA ILE A 737 -25.93 2.04 4.40
C ILE A 737 -26.49 3.08 5.38
N THR A 738 -26.80 2.67 6.63
CA THR A 738 -27.24 3.58 7.70
C THR A 738 -26.23 4.67 8.05
N GLN A 739 -24.94 4.46 7.76
CA GLN A 739 -23.89 5.44 8.02
C GLN A 739 -23.62 6.35 6.82
N SER A 740 -24.27 6.11 5.68
CA SER A 740 -24.12 6.95 4.50
C SER A 740 -24.91 8.25 4.68
N HIS A 741 -24.22 9.39 4.67
CA HIS A 741 -24.89 10.71 4.69
C HIS A 741 -25.88 10.81 3.51
N GLY A 742 -27.16 11.13 3.81
CA GLY A 742 -28.25 11.21 2.83
C GLY A 742 -28.97 9.88 2.56
N ALA A 743 -28.75 8.85 3.38
CA ALA A 743 -29.40 7.55 3.21
C ALA A 743 -30.91 7.57 3.51
N ASP A 744 -31.38 8.52 4.34
CA ASP A 744 -32.78 8.58 4.73
C ASP A 744 -33.65 9.17 3.60
N PRO A 745 -34.57 8.37 3.01
CA PRO A 745 -35.41 8.83 1.92
C PRO A 745 -36.38 9.93 2.38
N SER A 746 -36.73 10.84 1.46
CA SER A 746 -37.77 11.84 1.72
C SER A 746 -39.14 11.16 1.90
N ILE A 747 -39.79 11.42 3.04
CA ILE A 747 -41.12 10.85 3.35
C ILE A 747 -42.19 11.23 2.32
N ALA A 748 -41.99 12.35 1.62
CA ALA A 748 -42.93 12.89 0.64
C ALA A 748 -43.01 12.05 -0.65
N LEU A 749 -41.89 11.47 -1.07
CA LEU A 749 -41.75 10.83 -2.39
C LEU A 749 -41.44 9.33 -2.31
N ALA A 750 -40.73 8.89 -1.27
CA ALA A 750 -40.23 7.53 -1.17
C ALA A 750 -41.33 6.51 -0.88
N ALA A 751 -41.25 5.31 -1.45
CA ALA A 751 -42.09 4.17 -1.09
C ALA A 751 -41.73 3.64 0.31
N ILE A 752 -42.60 2.83 0.92
CA ILE A 752 -42.29 2.22 2.24
C ILE A 752 -41.06 1.31 2.11
N ASP A 753 -40.94 0.59 1.00
CA ASP A 753 -39.84 -0.32 0.72
C ASP A 753 -38.48 0.38 0.56
N ASP A 754 -38.44 1.70 0.41
CA ASP A 754 -37.19 2.49 0.35
C ASP A 754 -36.56 2.70 1.73
N PHE A 755 -37.28 2.37 2.81
CA PHE A 755 -36.79 2.44 4.19
C PHE A 755 -36.29 1.08 4.72
N LEU A 756 -36.40 0.00 3.93
CA LEU A 756 -36.04 -1.36 4.31
C LEU A 756 -34.90 -1.89 3.44
N TYR A 757 -33.74 -2.11 4.03
CA TYR A 757 -32.56 -2.64 3.36
C TYR A 757 -32.14 -4.00 3.91
N GLU A 758 -31.68 -4.85 3.00
CA GLU A 758 -30.90 -6.04 3.35
C GLU A 758 -29.50 -5.64 3.81
N ASN A 759 -28.76 -6.60 4.38
CA ASN A 759 -27.40 -6.37 4.86
C ASN A 759 -26.48 -5.88 3.74
N SER A 760 -25.82 -4.74 3.93
CA SER A 760 -24.93 -4.12 2.95
C SER A 760 -23.45 -4.51 3.13
N LEU A 761 -23.13 -5.21 4.21
CA LEU A 761 -21.76 -5.63 4.52
C LEU A 761 -21.41 -6.90 3.75
N GLN A 762 -20.26 -6.92 3.10
CA GLN A 762 -19.71 -8.12 2.51
C GLN A 762 -19.09 -9.00 3.58
N VAL A 763 -19.25 -10.32 3.43
CA VAL A 763 -18.76 -11.31 4.40
C VAL A 763 -17.33 -11.69 4.03
N GLU A 764 -16.36 -10.96 4.56
CA GLU A 764 -14.94 -11.14 4.26
C GLU A 764 -14.12 -11.33 5.54
N LEU A 765 -12.97 -12.00 5.43
CA LEU A 765 -11.99 -12.06 6.51
C LEU A 765 -10.94 -10.97 6.35
N SER A 766 -10.28 -10.61 7.46
CA SER A 766 -9.11 -9.73 7.43
C SER A 766 -8.09 -10.23 6.41
N PRO A 767 -7.60 -9.36 5.51
CA PRO A 767 -6.85 -9.78 4.33
C PRO A 767 -5.54 -10.47 4.70
N THR A 768 -5.12 -11.39 3.84
CA THR A 768 -3.79 -12.02 3.90
C THR A 768 -2.86 -11.33 2.91
N HIS A 769 -1.77 -10.78 3.42
CA HIS A 769 -0.69 -10.14 2.66
C HIS A 769 0.59 -10.96 2.85
N SER A 770 0.73 -12.00 2.02
CA SER A 770 1.95 -12.80 1.97
C SER A 770 3.00 -12.15 1.07
N LEU A 771 4.27 -12.45 1.33
CA LEU A 771 5.36 -12.03 0.47
C LEU A 771 5.22 -12.68 -0.91
N THR A 772 5.80 -12.06 -1.93
CA THR A 772 5.94 -12.73 -3.22
C THR A 772 6.90 -13.91 -3.07
N PHE A 773 6.69 -14.97 -3.85
CA PHE A 773 7.58 -16.13 -3.83
C PHE A 773 9.06 -15.72 -4.00
N GLN A 774 9.32 -14.78 -4.91
CA GLN A 774 10.67 -14.28 -5.17
C GLN A 774 11.29 -13.57 -3.96
N ASP A 775 10.52 -12.75 -3.25
CA ASP A 775 11.00 -12.08 -2.03
C ASP A 775 11.33 -13.10 -0.94
N GLU A 776 10.51 -14.16 -0.80
CA GLU A 776 10.78 -15.23 0.16
C GLU A 776 12.01 -16.07 -0.19
N CYS A 777 12.17 -16.45 -1.47
CA CYS A 777 13.37 -17.14 -1.95
C CYS A 777 14.62 -16.31 -1.69
N ARG A 778 14.54 -14.98 -1.82
CA ARG A 778 15.64 -14.07 -1.53
C ARG A 778 16.03 -14.08 -0.05
N LEU A 779 15.08 -14.19 0.87
CA LEU A 779 15.36 -14.33 2.31
C LEU A 779 16.04 -15.67 2.64
N LEU A 780 15.78 -16.71 1.83
CA LEU A 780 16.37 -18.04 1.94
C LEU A 780 17.69 -18.20 1.16
N THR A 781 18.14 -17.14 0.48
CA THR A 781 19.34 -17.20 -0.38
C THR A 781 20.36 -16.13 0.05
N PRO A 782 21.61 -16.51 0.36
CA PRO A 782 22.65 -15.53 0.66
C PRO A 782 22.92 -14.62 -0.55
N GLN A 783 23.24 -13.36 -0.29
CA GLN A 783 23.42 -12.35 -1.33
C GLN A 783 24.91 -12.14 -1.62
N LEU A 784 25.29 -12.20 -2.90
CA LEU A 784 26.66 -11.94 -3.35
C LEU A 784 26.93 -10.43 -3.38
N ASN A 785 27.74 -9.97 -2.45
CA ASN A 785 28.12 -8.55 -2.36
C ASN A 785 29.34 -8.19 -3.21
N HIS A 786 30.20 -9.17 -3.49
CA HIS A 786 31.42 -8.94 -4.26
C HIS A 786 31.07 -8.58 -5.70
N LEU A 787 31.61 -7.46 -6.19
CA LEU A 787 31.25 -6.92 -7.51
C LEU A 787 31.51 -7.92 -8.66
N ASP A 788 32.56 -8.75 -8.50
CA ASP A 788 32.95 -9.73 -9.50
C ASP A 788 31.99 -10.93 -9.59
N TYR A 789 31.23 -11.20 -8.53
CA TYR A 789 30.31 -12.35 -8.45
C TYR A 789 28.84 -11.94 -8.45
N LYS A 790 28.53 -10.66 -8.21
CA LYS A 790 27.16 -10.14 -8.10
C LYS A 790 26.25 -10.47 -9.29
N HIS A 791 26.81 -10.48 -10.51
CA HIS A 791 26.07 -10.83 -11.72
C HIS A 791 25.76 -12.33 -11.86
N LEU A 792 26.42 -13.17 -11.04
CA LEU A 792 26.22 -14.61 -10.96
C LEU A 792 25.25 -15.00 -9.83
N GLN A 793 24.54 -14.06 -9.21
CA GLN A 793 23.57 -14.34 -8.14
C GLN A 793 22.55 -15.43 -8.52
N PHE A 794 22.14 -15.47 -9.79
CA PHE A 794 21.23 -16.50 -10.31
C PHE A 794 21.74 -17.94 -10.07
N SER A 795 23.07 -18.12 -10.03
CA SER A 795 23.71 -19.42 -9.83
C SER A 795 23.58 -19.93 -8.40
N ILE A 796 23.22 -19.05 -7.45
CA ILE A 796 22.92 -19.40 -6.05
C ILE A 796 21.41 -19.51 -5.85
N GLU A 797 20.63 -18.62 -6.47
CA GLU A 797 19.16 -18.55 -6.31
C GLU A 797 18.40 -19.73 -6.91
N SER A 798 18.96 -20.44 -7.89
CA SER A 798 18.24 -21.51 -8.58
C SER A 798 19.18 -22.63 -9.02
N THR A 799 18.59 -23.77 -9.34
CA THR A 799 19.24 -24.88 -10.03
C THR A 799 18.67 -25.10 -11.44
N GLN A 800 17.64 -24.33 -11.82
CA GLN A 800 16.85 -24.49 -13.05
C GLN A 800 17.51 -23.80 -14.25
N PHE A 801 18.76 -24.16 -14.54
CA PHE A 801 19.47 -23.72 -15.72
C PHE A 801 20.51 -24.76 -16.17
N VAL A 802 20.97 -24.63 -17.41
CA VAL A 802 21.98 -25.52 -18.00
C VAL A 802 23.30 -24.78 -18.22
N GLN A 803 24.41 -25.50 -18.18
CA GLN A 803 25.75 -24.95 -18.40
C GLN A 803 25.87 -24.15 -19.72
N ASN A 804 25.22 -24.60 -20.80
CA ASN A 804 25.25 -23.90 -22.09
C ASN A 804 24.72 -22.46 -22.02
N ARG A 805 23.76 -22.19 -21.12
CA ARG A 805 23.26 -20.83 -20.87
C ARG A 805 24.36 -19.96 -20.28
N VAL A 806 25.06 -20.47 -19.26
CA VAL A 806 26.17 -19.77 -18.60
C VAL A 806 27.26 -19.44 -19.62
N ILE A 807 27.65 -20.42 -20.45
CA ILE A 807 28.67 -20.25 -21.49
C ILE A 807 28.26 -19.15 -22.50
N ALA A 808 27.00 -19.12 -22.93
CA ALA A 808 26.50 -18.09 -23.84
C ALA A 808 26.55 -16.69 -23.20
N ASP A 809 26.14 -16.60 -21.93
CA ASP A 809 26.03 -15.34 -21.21
C ASP A 809 27.41 -14.74 -20.85
N VAL A 810 28.48 -15.55 -20.76
CA VAL A 810 29.86 -15.07 -20.51
C VAL A 810 30.29 -13.98 -21.48
N SER A 811 29.83 -14.06 -22.74
CA SER A 811 30.17 -13.06 -23.76
C SER A 811 29.56 -11.68 -23.50
N GLN A 812 28.51 -11.61 -22.67
CA GLN A 812 27.75 -10.39 -22.36
C GLN A 812 28.11 -9.82 -20.98
N MET A 813 28.92 -10.53 -20.18
CA MET A 813 29.30 -10.13 -18.82
C MET A 813 30.57 -9.26 -18.83
N GLU A 814 30.66 -8.31 -17.90
CA GLU A 814 31.91 -7.57 -17.68
C GLU A 814 33.00 -8.53 -17.18
N GLN A 815 34.05 -8.74 -17.98
CA GLN A 815 35.12 -9.68 -17.67
C GLN A 815 36.08 -9.13 -16.59
N ARG A 816 35.66 -9.20 -15.32
CA ARG A 816 36.53 -8.94 -14.15
C ARG A 816 37.25 -10.21 -13.68
N LEU A 817 36.62 -11.36 -13.89
CA LEU A 817 37.17 -12.69 -13.59
C LEU A 817 37.69 -13.37 -14.85
N LYS A 818 38.57 -14.36 -14.66
CA LYS A 818 38.99 -15.24 -15.76
C LYS A 818 37.77 -15.99 -16.31
N PRO A 819 37.59 -16.11 -17.63
CA PRO A 819 36.41 -16.76 -18.22
C PRO A 819 36.13 -18.16 -17.68
N ASN A 820 37.17 -18.99 -17.48
CA ASN A 820 37.00 -20.34 -16.94
C ASN A 820 36.42 -20.34 -15.52
N LEU A 821 36.86 -19.40 -14.66
CA LEU A 821 36.38 -19.29 -13.29
C LEU A 821 34.91 -18.85 -13.26
N LEU A 822 34.53 -17.92 -14.14
CA LEU A 822 33.15 -17.48 -14.30
C LEU A 822 32.24 -18.63 -14.77
N ILE A 823 32.69 -19.42 -15.76
CA ILE A 823 31.95 -20.59 -16.26
C ILE A 823 31.79 -21.63 -15.14
N GLU A 824 32.87 -21.98 -14.43
CA GLU A 824 32.83 -22.95 -13.33
C GLU A 824 31.89 -22.50 -12.21
N PHE A 825 32.01 -21.24 -11.75
CA PHE A 825 31.15 -20.68 -10.72
C PHE A 825 29.68 -20.67 -11.17
N GLY A 826 29.41 -20.08 -12.34
CA GLY A 826 28.05 -19.95 -12.86
C GLY A 826 27.39 -21.29 -13.19
N SER A 827 28.17 -22.31 -13.51
CA SER A 827 27.68 -23.65 -13.89
C SER A 827 27.60 -24.63 -12.71
N PHE A 828 28.12 -24.27 -11.54
CA PHE A 828 28.21 -25.16 -10.37
C PHE A 828 26.88 -25.82 -10.01
N ARG A 829 25.78 -25.05 -10.08
CA ARG A 829 24.42 -25.50 -9.77
C ARG A 829 23.56 -25.79 -11.00
N SER A 830 24.16 -25.97 -12.17
CA SER A 830 23.41 -26.29 -13.40
C SER A 830 22.82 -27.70 -13.33
N GLY A 831 21.55 -27.79 -12.88
CA GLY A 831 20.89 -29.04 -12.55
C GLY A 831 21.19 -29.50 -11.11
N HIS A 832 20.14 -29.67 -10.31
CA HIS A 832 20.26 -29.98 -8.88
C HIS A 832 20.95 -31.31 -8.57
N ARG A 833 20.85 -32.31 -9.46
CA ARG A 833 21.48 -33.63 -9.29
C ARG A 833 22.99 -33.64 -9.59
N LEU A 834 23.51 -32.59 -10.23
CA LEU A 834 24.92 -32.53 -10.65
C LEU A 834 25.82 -31.79 -9.64
N GLN A 835 25.25 -31.14 -8.62
CA GLN A 835 25.99 -30.29 -7.68
C GLN A 835 27.16 -31.02 -6.99
N TRP A 836 26.95 -32.26 -6.54
CA TRP A 836 28.00 -33.06 -5.91
C TRP A 836 29.10 -33.50 -6.89
N TRP A 837 28.74 -33.83 -8.13
CA TRP A 837 29.69 -34.15 -9.19
C TRP A 837 30.53 -32.93 -9.58
N ASN A 838 29.90 -31.76 -9.67
CA ASN A 838 30.57 -30.49 -9.93
C ASN A 838 31.54 -30.15 -8.79
N LEU A 839 31.14 -30.36 -7.52
CA LEU A 839 32.02 -30.19 -6.36
C LEU A 839 33.24 -31.13 -6.41
N LEU A 840 33.04 -32.41 -6.74
CA LEU A 840 34.13 -33.36 -6.87
C LEU A 840 35.10 -32.94 -7.98
N THR A 841 34.58 -32.43 -9.10
CA THR A 841 35.38 -31.92 -10.23
C THR A 841 36.19 -30.69 -9.84
N ILE A 842 35.60 -29.74 -9.11
CA ILE A 842 36.30 -28.56 -8.57
C ILE A 842 37.43 -28.98 -7.62
N LEU A 843 37.16 -29.95 -6.74
CA LEU A 843 38.15 -30.47 -5.80
C LEU A 843 39.27 -31.26 -6.48
N GLU A 844 39.05 -31.82 -7.67
CA GLU A 844 40.09 -32.54 -8.42
C GLU A 844 40.94 -31.62 -9.29
N LEU A 845 40.31 -30.64 -9.94
CA LEU A 845 40.96 -29.73 -10.89
C LEU A 845 41.48 -28.44 -10.27
N ASP A 846 41.15 -28.19 -9.00
CA ASP A 846 41.43 -26.94 -8.28
C ASP A 846 40.91 -25.72 -9.08
N SER A 847 39.73 -25.86 -9.70
CA SER A 847 39.19 -24.92 -10.69
C SER A 847 38.58 -23.65 -10.07
N LEU A 848 38.14 -23.73 -8.81
CA LEU A 848 37.65 -22.58 -8.03
C LEU A 848 38.45 -22.40 -6.73
N PRO A 849 38.80 -21.15 -6.37
CA PRO A 849 39.53 -20.87 -5.14
C PRO A 849 38.60 -20.98 -3.92
N LEU A 850 38.67 -22.10 -3.20
CA LEU A 850 37.87 -22.36 -1.99
C LEU A 850 38.06 -21.32 -0.88
N GLY A 851 39.18 -20.59 -0.90
CA GLY A 851 39.49 -19.52 0.05
C GLY A 851 38.79 -18.19 -0.23
N GLU A 852 38.09 -18.06 -1.36
CA GLU A 852 37.30 -16.86 -1.67
C GLU A 852 35.89 -16.96 -1.07
N GLU A 853 35.45 -15.88 -0.42
CA GLU A 853 34.16 -15.81 0.27
C GLU A 853 32.96 -16.14 -0.64
N SER A 854 32.94 -15.60 -1.87
CA SER A 854 31.83 -15.85 -2.81
C SER A 854 31.76 -17.33 -3.24
N VAL A 855 32.92 -17.99 -3.39
CA VAL A 855 33.01 -19.43 -3.70
C VAL A 855 32.59 -20.27 -2.49
N ALA A 856 33.01 -19.87 -1.29
CA ALA A 856 32.58 -20.52 -0.05
C ALA A 856 31.06 -20.44 0.13
N ILE A 857 30.45 -19.26 -0.11
CA ILE A 857 28.99 -19.08 -0.08
C ILE A 857 28.30 -20.00 -1.09
N LEU A 858 28.77 -20.03 -2.34
CA LEU A 858 28.23 -20.91 -3.39
C LEU A 858 28.24 -22.38 -2.94
N ILE A 859 29.37 -22.88 -2.46
CA ILE A 859 29.52 -24.29 -2.06
C ILE A 859 28.67 -24.59 -0.82
N ILE A 860 28.83 -23.81 0.26
CA ILE A 860 28.13 -24.03 1.54
C ILE A 860 26.62 -23.95 1.34
N HIS A 861 26.12 -22.95 0.63
CA HIS A 861 24.69 -22.83 0.37
C HIS A 861 24.17 -24.02 -0.45
N SER A 862 24.90 -24.44 -1.49
CA SER A 862 24.48 -25.55 -2.35
C SER A 862 24.39 -26.89 -1.61
N ILE A 863 25.32 -27.16 -0.71
CA ILE A 863 25.33 -28.43 0.05
C ILE A 863 24.32 -28.43 1.22
N LEU A 864 23.94 -27.26 1.73
CA LEU A 864 23.00 -27.13 2.84
C LEU A 864 21.54 -26.90 2.39
N GLN A 865 21.32 -26.28 1.24
CA GLN A 865 19.96 -26.11 0.69
C GLN A 865 19.32 -27.48 0.43
N TYR A 866 18.06 -27.64 0.79
CA TYR A 866 17.36 -28.91 0.69
C TYR A 866 17.23 -29.35 -0.76
N GLY A 867 16.79 -28.47 -1.67
CA GLY A 867 16.64 -28.75 -3.10
C GLY A 867 15.30 -29.39 -3.46
N PRO A 868 15.03 -29.61 -4.77
CA PRO A 868 13.73 -30.06 -5.26
C PRO A 868 13.18 -31.29 -4.53
N VAL A 869 11.92 -31.18 -4.10
CA VAL A 869 11.21 -32.26 -3.39
C VAL A 869 10.29 -32.99 -4.35
N THR A 870 10.54 -34.29 -4.57
CA THR A 870 9.67 -35.13 -5.41
C THR A 870 8.38 -35.50 -4.68
N GLU A 871 7.25 -35.43 -5.38
CA GLU A 871 5.98 -35.94 -4.86
C GLU A 871 5.99 -37.45 -4.66
N ASN A 872 6.71 -38.19 -5.52
CA ASN A 872 6.83 -39.65 -5.44
C ASN A 872 8.26 -40.06 -5.06
N PRO A 873 8.51 -40.37 -3.77
CA PRO A 873 9.85 -40.73 -3.29
C PRO A 873 10.21 -42.20 -3.49
N ASP A 874 9.35 -43.04 -4.08
CA ASP A 874 9.58 -44.50 -4.16
C ASP A 874 10.77 -44.89 -5.04
N GLY A 875 11.22 -43.99 -5.93
CA GLY A 875 12.44 -44.17 -6.73
C GLY A 875 13.73 -43.69 -6.04
N LEU A 876 13.67 -43.13 -4.83
CA LEU A 876 14.83 -42.61 -4.12
C LEU A 876 15.46 -43.67 -3.21
N VAL A 877 16.79 -43.62 -3.04
CA VAL A 877 17.51 -44.50 -2.11
C VAL A 877 17.05 -44.23 -0.67
N SER A 878 16.83 -42.95 -0.35
CA SER A 878 16.30 -42.52 0.94
C SER A 878 15.20 -41.48 0.76
N LYS A 879 13.99 -41.78 1.27
CA LYS A 879 12.78 -40.96 1.08
C LYS A 879 12.84 -39.58 1.75
N TRP A 880 13.59 -39.44 2.84
CA TRP A 880 13.73 -38.17 3.56
C TRP A 880 14.76 -37.23 2.92
N CYS A 881 15.59 -37.75 2.01
CA CYS A 881 16.62 -37.00 1.31
C CYS A 881 16.06 -36.49 -0.03
N SER A 882 16.26 -35.20 -0.34
CA SER A 882 15.92 -34.68 -1.67
C SER A 882 16.79 -35.31 -2.76
N GLU A 883 16.41 -35.11 -4.02
CA GLU A 883 17.19 -35.60 -5.17
C GLU A 883 18.60 -35.00 -5.23
N SER A 884 18.76 -33.77 -4.74
CA SER A 884 20.03 -33.04 -4.74
C SER A 884 21.12 -33.71 -3.93
N HIS A 885 20.76 -34.52 -2.92
CA HIS A 885 21.71 -35.10 -1.97
C HIS A 885 21.82 -36.64 -2.06
N GLN A 886 21.09 -37.29 -2.98
CA GLN A 886 21.11 -38.76 -3.12
C GLN A 886 22.51 -39.31 -3.43
N GLN A 887 23.36 -38.55 -4.13
CA GLN A 887 24.72 -38.98 -4.49
C GLN A 887 25.60 -39.26 -3.26
N LEU A 888 25.32 -38.64 -2.10
CA LEU A 888 26.04 -38.91 -0.85
C LEU A 888 25.70 -40.26 -0.20
N LEU A 889 24.71 -40.99 -0.74
CA LEU A 889 24.35 -42.33 -0.27
C LEU A 889 25.10 -43.43 -1.02
N ASP A 890 25.89 -43.08 -2.04
CA ASP A 890 26.77 -44.00 -2.77
C ASP A 890 28.16 -44.04 -2.11
N ASP A 891 28.49 -45.17 -1.50
CA ASP A 891 29.74 -45.38 -0.78
C ASP A 891 30.98 -45.14 -1.67
N ASN A 892 30.93 -45.50 -2.96
CA ASN A 892 32.08 -45.30 -3.86
C ASN A 892 32.34 -43.81 -4.12
N PHE A 893 31.26 -43.04 -4.32
CA PHE A 893 31.36 -41.59 -4.50
C PHE A 893 31.88 -40.91 -3.22
N VAL A 894 31.39 -41.34 -2.05
CA VAL A 894 31.84 -40.82 -0.76
C VAL A 894 33.33 -41.10 -0.54
N ASP A 895 33.82 -42.28 -0.90
CA ASP A 895 35.26 -42.61 -0.80
C ASP A 895 36.13 -41.69 -1.65
N GLU A 896 35.73 -41.46 -2.91
CA GLU A 896 36.41 -40.50 -3.78
C GLU A 896 36.38 -39.08 -3.18
N LEU A 897 35.24 -38.63 -2.68
CA LEU A 897 35.12 -37.30 -2.08
C LEU A 897 36.02 -37.15 -0.84
N ILE A 898 36.07 -38.16 0.04
CA ILE A 898 36.97 -38.18 1.21
C ILE A 898 38.43 -38.11 0.79
N LEU A 899 38.82 -38.82 -0.28
CA LEU A 899 40.19 -38.80 -0.79
C LEU A 899 40.60 -37.39 -1.24
N ARG A 900 39.76 -36.70 -2.01
CA ARG A 900 40.05 -35.34 -2.50
C ARG A 900 40.05 -34.31 -1.37
N LEU A 901 39.11 -34.41 -0.41
CA LEU A 901 39.11 -33.54 0.78
C LEU A 901 40.37 -33.72 1.63
N ASN A 902 40.86 -34.96 1.80
CA ASN A 902 42.10 -35.22 2.52
C ASN A 902 43.32 -34.58 1.84
N ARG A 903 43.42 -34.69 0.51
CA ARG A 903 44.47 -34.04 -0.29
C ARG A 903 44.51 -32.54 -0.01
N HIS A 904 43.36 -31.87 -0.12
CA HIS A 904 43.23 -30.44 0.14
C HIS A 904 43.60 -30.03 1.58
N LEU A 905 43.23 -30.83 2.58
CA LEU A 905 43.64 -30.58 3.98
C LEU A 905 45.15 -30.72 4.18
N ASP A 906 45.78 -31.72 3.56
CA ASP A 906 47.22 -31.92 3.64
C ASP A 906 47.99 -30.76 3.01
N GLU A 907 47.52 -30.27 1.86
CA GLU A 907 48.07 -29.09 1.19
C GLU A 907 47.89 -27.80 2.02
N CYS A 908 46.74 -27.64 2.68
CA CYS A 908 46.47 -26.44 3.47
C CYS A 908 47.17 -26.41 4.83
N THR A 909 47.68 -27.54 5.36
CA THR A 909 48.14 -27.66 6.76
C THR A 909 49.14 -26.58 7.20
N SER A 910 50.00 -26.09 6.30
CA SER A 910 50.99 -25.02 6.56
C SER A 910 50.50 -23.60 6.19
N LEU A 911 49.36 -23.48 5.52
CA LEU A 911 48.80 -22.25 4.95
C LEU A 911 47.63 -21.72 5.79
N TRP A 912 47.94 -21.28 7.02
CA TRP A 912 46.94 -20.73 7.95
C TRP A 912 46.20 -19.48 7.45
N GLN A 913 46.71 -18.84 6.39
CA GLN A 913 46.13 -17.66 5.72
C GLN A 913 44.89 -17.97 4.86
N ASN A 914 44.50 -19.25 4.75
CA ASN A 914 43.33 -19.72 4.02
C ASN A 914 42.30 -20.32 4.99
N GLU A 915 41.91 -19.57 6.03
CA GLU A 915 40.96 -20.01 7.07
C GLU A 915 39.61 -20.48 6.51
N LEU A 916 39.15 -19.88 5.42
CA LEU A 916 37.89 -20.23 4.77
C LEU A 916 37.92 -21.62 4.12
N VAL A 917 39.08 -22.07 3.65
CA VAL A 917 39.21 -23.43 3.07
C VAL A 917 38.91 -24.48 4.14
N LEU A 918 39.41 -24.27 5.37
CA LEU A 918 39.14 -25.16 6.49
C LEU A 918 37.64 -25.18 6.84
N VAL A 919 36.96 -24.02 6.80
CA VAL A 919 35.51 -23.93 7.03
C VAL A 919 34.74 -24.69 5.95
N VAL A 920 35.06 -24.48 4.67
CA VAL A 920 34.39 -25.14 3.54
C VAL A 920 34.55 -26.65 3.64
N ILE A 921 35.79 -27.15 3.79
CA ILE A 921 36.07 -28.59 3.91
C ILE A 921 35.38 -29.19 5.14
N THR A 922 35.41 -28.49 6.28
CA THR A 922 34.72 -28.96 7.48
C THR A 922 33.22 -29.04 7.25
N THR A 923 32.61 -28.04 6.63
CA THR A 923 31.17 -28.04 6.34
C THR A 923 30.78 -29.17 5.39
N ILE A 924 31.57 -29.41 4.33
CA ILE A 924 31.38 -30.56 3.42
C ILE A 924 31.48 -31.87 4.21
N THR A 925 32.52 -32.01 5.05
CA THR A 925 32.74 -33.21 5.87
C THR A 925 31.57 -33.48 6.81
N MET A 926 31.08 -32.44 7.49
CA MET A 926 29.93 -32.55 8.38
C MET A 926 28.63 -32.86 7.62
N ARG A 927 28.49 -32.34 6.40
CA ARG A 927 27.36 -32.69 5.53
C ARG A 927 27.41 -34.16 5.10
N ILE A 928 28.58 -34.67 4.71
CA ILE A 928 28.76 -36.10 4.44
C ILE A 928 28.39 -36.90 5.68
N LEU A 929 28.88 -36.52 6.87
CA LEU A 929 28.58 -37.23 8.12
C LEU A 929 27.07 -37.25 8.46
N THR A 930 26.36 -36.18 8.11
CA THR A 930 24.90 -36.06 8.29
C THR A 930 24.13 -37.03 7.39
N MET A 931 24.67 -37.32 6.20
CA MET A 931 24.01 -38.06 5.13
C MET A 931 24.49 -39.51 4.99
N CYS A 932 25.73 -39.82 5.38
CA CYS A 932 26.40 -41.07 5.05
C CYS A 932 25.77 -42.27 5.75
N ASN A 933 25.85 -43.42 5.07
CA ASN A 933 25.53 -44.70 5.67
C ASN A 933 26.60 -45.09 6.70
N SER A 934 26.22 -45.95 7.67
CA SER A 934 27.09 -46.33 8.80
C SER A 934 28.41 -46.99 8.38
N THR A 935 28.53 -47.47 7.14
CA THR A 935 29.73 -48.13 6.59
C THR A 935 30.95 -47.20 6.47
N ARG A 936 30.73 -45.90 6.25
CA ARG A 936 31.79 -44.89 6.07
C ARG A 936 31.86 -43.84 7.18
N GLU A 937 30.97 -43.94 8.16
CA GLU A 937 30.87 -43.03 9.30
C GLU A 937 32.22 -42.82 10.01
N LYS A 938 32.99 -43.88 10.23
CA LYS A 938 34.32 -43.80 10.84
C LYS A 938 35.31 -42.98 10.00
N ASN A 939 35.39 -43.23 8.69
CA ASN A 939 36.32 -42.54 7.80
C ASN A 939 36.02 -41.03 7.76
N VAL A 940 34.74 -40.67 7.72
CA VAL A 940 34.29 -39.27 7.72
C VAL A 940 34.52 -38.62 9.10
N ALA A 941 34.30 -39.36 10.19
CA ALA A 941 34.61 -38.88 11.55
C ALA A 941 36.12 -38.63 11.73
N ASP A 942 36.98 -39.51 11.20
CA ASP A 942 38.43 -39.32 11.20
C ASP A 942 38.83 -38.07 10.41
N LEU A 943 38.16 -37.79 9.29
CA LEU A 943 38.34 -36.56 8.52
C LEU A 943 37.93 -35.31 9.32
N ALA A 944 36.79 -35.35 10.02
CA ALA A 944 36.34 -34.25 10.88
C ALA A 944 37.33 -33.99 12.03
N LEU A 945 37.88 -35.05 12.63
CA LEU A 945 38.94 -34.95 13.65
C LEU A 945 40.23 -34.35 13.06
N LYS A 946 40.58 -34.69 11.82
CA LYS A 946 41.72 -34.08 11.12
C LYS A 946 41.51 -32.57 10.95
N CYS A 947 40.32 -32.13 10.51
CA CYS A 947 39.98 -30.70 10.43
C CYS A 947 40.15 -30.00 11.78
N ARG A 948 39.62 -30.59 12.86
CA ARG A 948 39.75 -30.04 14.22
C ARG A 948 41.21 -29.88 14.64
N ARG A 949 42.03 -30.91 14.46
CA ARG A 949 43.46 -30.87 14.81
C ARG A 949 44.23 -29.81 14.03
N ILE A 950 43.90 -29.59 12.76
CA ILE A 950 44.50 -28.53 11.95
C ILE A 950 44.08 -27.16 12.49
N GLY A 951 42.78 -26.97 12.77
CA GLY A 951 42.28 -25.72 13.33
C GLY A 951 42.86 -25.38 14.71
N GLU A 952 42.97 -26.35 15.62
CA GLU A 952 43.65 -26.19 16.92
C GLU A 952 45.10 -25.72 16.74
N LYS A 953 45.86 -26.34 15.84
CA LYS A 953 47.23 -25.90 15.53
C LYS A 953 47.27 -24.47 14.98
N TRP A 954 46.33 -24.11 14.11
CA TRP A 954 46.27 -22.75 13.57
C TRP A 954 45.88 -21.72 14.64
N ILE A 955 44.98 -22.08 15.55
CA ILE A 955 44.63 -21.25 16.72
C ILE A 955 45.88 -20.96 17.57
N ASP A 956 46.69 -21.97 17.86
CA ASP A 956 47.93 -21.81 18.63
C ASP A 956 48.95 -20.91 17.88
N LEU A 957 49.10 -21.13 16.57
CA LEU A 957 50.01 -20.34 15.73
C LEU A 957 49.58 -18.86 15.63
N ILE A 958 48.28 -18.61 15.40
CA ILE A 958 47.73 -17.26 15.33
C ILE A 958 47.83 -16.57 16.69
N SER A 959 47.52 -17.28 17.78
CA SER A 959 47.64 -16.75 19.15
C SER A 959 49.07 -16.34 19.48
N THR A 960 50.05 -17.17 19.13
CA THR A 960 51.48 -16.88 19.32
C THR A 960 51.92 -15.68 18.48
N SER A 961 51.40 -15.56 17.26
CA SER A 961 51.67 -14.43 16.36
C SER A 961 51.12 -13.11 16.92
N ILE A 962 49.89 -13.12 17.46
CA ILE A 962 49.30 -11.95 18.13
C ILE A 962 50.12 -11.51 19.35
N GLN A 963 50.63 -12.45 20.14
CA GLN A 963 51.43 -12.16 21.34
C GLN A 963 52.83 -11.61 21.04
N THR A 964 53.40 -11.95 19.88
CA THR A 964 54.77 -11.56 19.48
C THR A 964 54.82 -10.27 18.66
N MET A 965 53.69 -9.82 18.11
CA MET A 965 53.60 -8.58 17.33
C MET A 965 53.60 -7.32 18.21
N SER A 966 54.24 -6.26 17.71
CA SER A 966 54.24 -4.96 18.37
C SER A 966 52.84 -4.33 18.36
N SER A 967 52.48 -3.66 19.46
CA SER A 967 51.19 -2.98 19.64
C SER A 967 50.89 -1.86 18.64
N SER A 968 51.87 -1.49 17.80
CA SER A 968 51.73 -0.53 16.70
C SER A 968 51.07 -1.10 15.43
N ARG A 969 50.89 -2.43 15.30
CA ARG A 969 50.27 -3.08 14.12
C ARG A 969 48.82 -3.52 14.40
N PHE A 970 47.99 -2.57 14.83
CA PHE A 970 46.61 -2.84 15.28
C PHE A 970 45.75 -3.56 14.22
N ASP A 971 45.79 -3.12 12.97
CA ASP A 971 44.94 -3.69 11.90
C ASP A 971 45.31 -5.14 11.58
N GLU A 972 46.58 -5.50 11.66
CA GLU A 972 47.04 -6.88 11.41
C GLU A 972 46.66 -7.81 12.56
N ILE A 973 46.77 -7.33 13.81
CA ILE A 973 46.30 -8.07 15.00
C ILE A 973 44.79 -8.31 14.90
N GLU A 974 44.03 -7.32 14.44
CA GLU A 974 42.59 -7.45 14.28
C GLU A 974 42.21 -8.44 13.15
N ASN A 975 42.95 -8.44 12.03
CA ASN A 975 42.77 -9.45 10.98
C ASN A 975 43.09 -10.86 11.47
N LEU A 976 44.18 -11.03 12.23
CA LEU A 976 44.52 -12.32 12.86
C LEU A 976 43.44 -12.79 13.84
N ARG A 977 42.86 -11.88 14.63
CA ARG A 977 41.72 -12.22 15.52
C ARG A 977 40.50 -12.70 14.74
N ARG A 978 40.18 -12.06 13.61
CA ARG A 978 39.08 -12.51 12.73
C ARG A 978 39.36 -13.89 12.15
N ALA A 979 40.56 -14.11 11.62
CA ALA A 979 40.98 -15.42 11.12
C ALA A 979 40.89 -16.49 12.21
N MET A 980 41.32 -16.17 13.44
CA MET A 980 41.18 -17.07 14.59
C MET A 980 39.71 -17.38 14.91
N VAL A 981 38.80 -16.42 14.81
CA VAL A 981 37.35 -16.67 14.96
C VAL A 981 36.85 -17.63 13.88
N THR A 982 37.20 -17.42 12.61
CA THR A 982 36.83 -18.28 11.49
C THR A 982 37.33 -19.71 11.67
N VAL A 983 38.58 -19.89 12.10
CA VAL A 983 39.16 -21.20 12.41
C VAL A 983 38.45 -21.87 13.59
N ASN A 984 38.12 -21.11 14.63
CA ASN A 984 37.34 -21.62 15.76
C ASN A 984 35.95 -22.09 15.32
N ILE A 985 35.29 -21.39 14.38
CA ILE A 985 34.01 -21.82 13.82
C ILE A 985 34.18 -23.18 13.12
N ALA A 986 35.22 -23.36 12.30
CA ALA A 986 35.50 -24.66 11.69
C ALA A 986 35.67 -25.76 12.76
N CYS A 987 36.45 -25.51 13.81
CA CYS A 987 36.60 -26.46 14.92
C CYS A 987 35.26 -26.77 15.61
N LEU A 988 34.45 -25.75 15.90
CA LEU A 988 33.14 -25.90 16.55
C LEU A 988 32.18 -26.72 15.69
N LEU A 989 32.18 -26.51 14.37
CA LEU A 989 31.33 -27.26 13.43
C LEU A 989 31.57 -28.77 13.51
N THR A 990 32.77 -29.22 13.88
CA THR A 990 33.06 -30.66 14.04
C THR A 990 32.35 -31.31 15.24
N PHE A 991 31.77 -30.52 16.15
CA PHE A 991 30.98 -31.03 17.28
C PHE A 991 29.49 -31.13 16.98
N SER A 992 29.04 -30.60 15.84
CA SER A 992 27.65 -30.67 15.35
C SER A 992 27.28 -32.08 14.87
N THR A 993 27.44 -33.08 15.74
CA THR A 993 27.23 -34.50 15.43
C THR A 993 25.93 -35.01 16.03
N HIS A 994 25.31 -35.96 15.35
CA HIS A 994 24.14 -36.69 15.83
C HIS A 994 24.51 -37.49 17.10
N THR A 995 23.57 -37.56 18.05
CA THR A 995 23.62 -38.39 19.28
C THR A 995 24.07 -39.85 19.09
N ARG A 996 24.02 -40.42 17.87
CA ARG A 996 24.50 -41.80 17.60
C ARG A 996 26.03 -41.93 17.66
N VAL A 997 26.78 -40.94 17.19
CA VAL A 997 28.27 -41.00 17.10
C VAL A 997 28.93 -40.99 18.48
N LEU A 998 28.30 -40.34 19.47
CA LEU A 998 28.83 -40.22 20.83
C LEU A 998 28.71 -41.52 21.65
N SER A 999 27.92 -42.49 21.20
CA SER A 999 27.74 -43.76 21.92
C SER A 999 28.85 -44.79 21.68
N SER A 1000 29.71 -44.59 20.68
CA SER A 1000 30.77 -45.54 20.32
C SER A 1000 32.19 -45.08 20.66
N ASN A 1001 32.36 -43.86 21.19
CA ASN A 1001 33.68 -43.27 21.51
C ASN A 1001 33.81 -42.77 22.96
N GLN A 1002 33.04 -43.33 23.91
CA GLN A 1002 33.39 -43.27 25.33
C GLN A 1002 34.37 -44.38 25.70
#